data_AF-A0A518KAH7-F1
#
_entry.id   AF-A0A518KAH7-F1
#
_cell.length_a   1.000
_cell.length_b   1.000
_cell.length_c   1.000
_cell.angle_alpha   90.00
_cell.angle_beta   90.00
_cell.angle_gamma   90.00
#
_symmetry.space_group_name_H-M   'P 1'
#
loop_
_entity.id
_entity.type
_entity.pdbx_description
1 polymer ?
#
loop_
_entity_poly.entity_id
_entity_poly.type
_entity_poly.pdbx_seq_one_letter_code
_entity_poly.pdbx_strand_id
1 'polypeptide(L)'
;MRDGIHLTLLVLLSMALTPYSVVAGSPKLGWAGGSADDINASNASWYYRWWHDIPASANGALAEFVPLIKYPANLQNKLDAINSIPNVDSVLVLNEPERVDQSDVTVTEALALWPQVQSNLPDKRLISPGVSDDAAGQAWLDAFFQEVDASKSNADPLDDLRVDAVAFHWYGASTPNAVSAANNFLSRVDHYHNRYGLPVWITEFTIHDWAGNYTDEQILNANAEFLDIVIPALESRSYVERYAYYSFFSDAAAFSGTPITPTVVGDAYAGTLMAGESRDLAGADPSTDVVYLRGGMLQNSGPALTDAVRAIDALQGVSTIAADSDWSTLNLRSSFVNVRAGATLRKTGDAAIDLYGPVLLEGMLRVEAGTLRLLESPVSAAQGATIVNAGATLGLSLQDGRGTHTFSDHDLSVAGTVAGSLRLAAGSTLTTSGVTAGFTSNLTLNASVLDVGGAGLENGAPQVLPVATGLKLNYVASLDTPGDNAWSDAIGSSNSFTFAKAVSPIAVSNSAFPAITAAYSIGSTGGAQGLNQYFETDGPRSRQDATFEVVFRVNDTAAGADQVLLEVGGAASGVGIVLNGDELLFNVDGTGGDIDLRATLAPGWHQAVGVIDLDAGGDTVTLYLNGQPVGSLANQSVVDWSGGNLSGLGAGASSVTGVTSTVGSPFHGDLAIARYYQNKSLSALEVEQNFAAITSPLAKVASLLQVEGDLRLENGSELRVDLGDHGVADKVSIAGSLSLDDATLTVAYDGEPGIQAGSSFDVLDFAAVQGEFAAMTLPQLDSGLMWNTGRLLSEGVVSVTLAGDYNGDGAIDAADYTVWRDALGSAVTAFTGADGDGDGIVTAADLAVWSSRYGESISMSATAVPEPTNLVALSLLLVNYQLSVRRRSRQTFSRSF
;
A
#
# COMPACT_ATOMS: atom_id res chain seq x y z
N MET A 1 47.77 -50.33 -26.26
CA MET A 1 47.68 -49.98 -24.83
C MET A 1 46.96 -48.64 -24.75
N ARG A 2 45.78 -48.67 -24.13
CA ARG A 2 44.92 -47.56 -23.68
C ARG A 2 44.33 -46.62 -24.73
N ASP A 3 43.09 -46.93 -25.07
CA ASP A 3 42.06 -46.04 -25.59
C ASP A 3 41.48 -45.17 -24.46
N GLY A 4 41.13 -43.93 -24.80
CA GLY A 4 40.34 -43.02 -23.98
C GLY A 4 38.88 -42.99 -24.46
N ILE A 5 37.95 -43.08 -23.51
CA ILE A 5 36.53 -42.83 -23.71
C ILE A 5 36.08 -41.87 -22.59
N HIS A 6 35.43 -40.79 -23.03
CA HIS A 6 34.75 -39.79 -22.21
C HIS A 6 33.64 -40.43 -21.36
N LEU A 7 33.59 -40.13 -20.07
CA LEU A 7 32.44 -40.42 -19.21
C LEU A 7 31.92 -39.11 -18.63
N THR A 8 30.81 -38.63 -19.20
CA THR A 8 29.99 -37.52 -18.71
C THR A 8 29.32 -37.97 -17.42
N LEU A 9 29.67 -37.36 -16.29
CA LEU A 9 29.01 -37.60 -15.01
C LEU A 9 27.73 -36.74 -14.96
N LEU A 10 26.59 -37.36 -15.27
CA LEU A 10 25.27 -36.78 -15.08
C LEU A 10 24.98 -36.80 -13.56
N VAL A 11 25.13 -35.66 -12.89
CA VAL A 11 24.66 -35.49 -11.51
C VAL A 11 23.14 -35.29 -11.58
N LEU A 12 22.40 -36.41 -11.57
CA LEU A 12 20.98 -36.40 -11.21
C LEU A 12 20.90 -36.08 -9.71
N LEU A 13 20.64 -34.81 -9.40
CA LEU A 13 20.24 -34.40 -8.06
C LEU A 13 18.83 -34.94 -7.83
N SER A 14 18.71 -36.17 -7.33
CA SER A 14 17.45 -36.65 -6.77
C SER A 14 17.19 -35.87 -5.49
N MET A 15 16.41 -34.80 -5.57
CA MET A 15 15.69 -34.30 -4.41
C MET A 15 14.77 -35.44 -3.94
N ALA A 16 15.22 -36.18 -2.93
CA ALA A 16 14.31 -36.94 -2.10
C ALA A 16 13.47 -35.92 -1.33
N LEU A 17 12.37 -35.48 -1.95
CA LEU A 17 11.28 -34.83 -1.26
C LEU A 17 10.80 -35.82 -0.20
N THR A 18 11.13 -35.57 1.06
CA THR A 18 10.25 -36.03 2.14
C THR A 18 8.86 -35.49 1.80
N PRO A 19 7.82 -36.33 1.60
CA PRO A 19 6.51 -35.82 1.30
C PRO A 19 6.05 -34.99 2.51
N TYR A 20 6.08 -33.66 2.36
CA TYR A 20 5.32 -32.79 3.23
C TYR A 20 3.84 -33.12 2.96
N SER A 21 3.14 -33.59 3.98
CA SER A 21 1.71 -33.84 3.89
C SER A 21 1.00 -32.49 3.91
N VAL A 22 0.60 -31.99 2.74
CA VAL A 22 -0.32 -30.85 2.64
C VAL A 22 -1.70 -31.31 3.12
N VAL A 23 -2.36 -30.51 3.94
CA VAL A 23 -3.66 -30.84 4.57
C VAL A 23 -4.66 -29.71 4.35
N ALA A 24 -5.95 -30.02 4.33
CA ALA A 24 -6.98 -28.97 4.36
C ALA A 24 -7.09 -28.37 5.77
N GLY A 25 -7.58 -27.13 5.88
CA GLY A 25 -7.66 -26.41 7.16
C GLY A 25 -8.49 -27.09 8.25
N SER A 26 -9.53 -27.86 7.89
CA SER A 26 -10.28 -28.73 8.80
C SER A 26 -10.45 -30.13 8.22
N PRO A 27 -10.14 -31.21 8.97
CA PRO A 27 -10.40 -32.59 8.54
C PRO A 27 -11.89 -32.99 8.60
N LYS A 28 -12.75 -32.14 9.16
CA LYS A 28 -14.20 -32.39 9.29
C LYS A 28 -15.00 -31.79 8.14
N LEU A 29 -14.57 -30.64 7.63
CA LEU A 29 -15.25 -29.90 6.58
C LEU A 29 -15.18 -30.67 5.26
N GLY A 30 -16.34 -30.98 4.68
CA GLY A 30 -16.44 -31.68 3.41
C GLY A 30 -17.45 -31.09 2.44
N TRP A 31 -17.48 -31.61 1.22
CA TRP A 31 -18.36 -31.11 0.16
C TRP A 31 -19.32 -32.18 -0.34
N ALA A 32 -20.62 -31.86 -0.41
CA ALA A 32 -21.59 -32.67 -1.13
C ALA A 32 -21.59 -32.19 -2.59
N GLY A 33 -20.98 -32.94 -3.50
CA GLY A 33 -20.83 -32.55 -4.91
C GLY A 33 -19.65 -33.23 -5.60
N GLY A 34 -19.61 -33.19 -6.93
CA GLY A 34 -18.60 -33.93 -7.73
C GLY A 34 -17.77 -33.10 -8.68
N SER A 35 -17.76 -31.77 -8.55
CA SER A 35 -16.96 -30.84 -9.36
C SER A 35 -15.69 -30.47 -8.61
N ALA A 36 -14.52 -30.66 -9.22
CA ALA A 36 -13.24 -30.28 -8.63
C ALA A 36 -13.18 -28.78 -8.29
N ASP A 37 -13.82 -27.94 -9.10
CA ASP A 37 -13.85 -26.49 -8.88
C ASP A 37 -14.57 -26.13 -7.57
N ASP A 38 -15.77 -26.68 -7.33
CA ASP A 38 -16.54 -26.44 -6.11
C ASP A 38 -15.88 -27.08 -4.87
N ILE A 39 -15.32 -28.29 -5.04
CA ILE A 39 -14.60 -29.00 -3.97
C ILE A 39 -13.38 -28.17 -3.53
N ASN A 40 -12.61 -27.67 -4.48
CA ASN A 40 -11.41 -26.90 -4.19
C ASN A 40 -11.73 -25.47 -3.70
N ALA A 41 -12.84 -24.87 -4.14
CA ALA A 41 -13.29 -23.55 -3.69
C ALA A 41 -13.89 -23.59 -2.28
N SER A 42 -14.49 -24.70 -1.86
CA SER A 42 -15.04 -24.88 -0.51
C SER A 42 -14.00 -25.15 0.58
N ASN A 43 -12.73 -25.34 0.21
CA ASN A 43 -11.67 -25.77 1.13
C ASN A 43 -11.97 -27.11 1.83
N ALA A 44 -12.78 -27.96 1.18
CA ALA A 44 -13.16 -29.26 1.70
C ALA A 44 -11.98 -30.22 1.82
N SER A 45 -11.92 -30.97 2.92
CA SER A 45 -10.94 -32.04 3.15
C SER A 45 -11.40 -33.39 2.62
N TRP A 46 -12.70 -33.57 2.48
CA TRP A 46 -13.33 -34.74 1.90
C TRP A 46 -14.56 -34.34 1.08
N TYR A 47 -14.99 -35.20 0.18
CA TYR A 47 -16.21 -34.98 -0.60
C TYR A 47 -16.92 -36.29 -0.93
N TYR A 48 -18.21 -36.21 -1.20
CA TYR A 48 -18.96 -37.30 -1.81
C TYR A 48 -19.95 -36.75 -2.83
N ARG A 49 -20.46 -37.60 -3.72
CA ARG A 49 -21.30 -37.18 -4.85
C ARG A 49 -22.53 -38.08 -5.08
N TRP A 50 -23.01 -38.72 -4.02
CA TRP A 50 -24.09 -39.71 -4.07
C TRP A 50 -23.81 -40.97 -4.89
N TRP A 51 -22.56 -41.23 -5.27
CA TRP A 51 -22.16 -42.39 -6.06
C TRP A 51 -20.89 -43.05 -5.51
N HIS A 52 -20.60 -44.24 -6.01
CA HIS A 52 -19.51 -45.11 -5.56
C HIS A 52 -18.20 -44.88 -6.35
N ASP A 53 -18.26 -44.08 -7.41
CA ASP A 53 -17.18 -43.86 -8.38
C ASP A 53 -16.79 -42.37 -8.49
N ILE A 54 -15.53 -42.13 -8.87
CA ILE A 54 -14.99 -40.79 -9.11
C ILE A 54 -15.31 -40.36 -10.55
N PRO A 55 -16.05 -39.25 -10.76
CA PRO A 55 -16.42 -38.76 -12.07
C PRO A 55 -15.25 -37.98 -12.67
N ALA A 56 -15.23 -37.84 -13.99
CA ALA A 56 -14.23 -37.01 -14.67
C ALA A 56 -14.24 -35.54 -14.20
N SER A 57 -15.40 -35.02 -13.75
CA SER A 57 -15.53 -33.67 -13.20
C SER A 57 -14.80 -33.45 -11.89
N ALA A 58 -14.40 -34.50 -11.17
CA ALA A 58 -13.62 -34.42 -9.94
C ALA A 58 -12.10 -34.52 -10.17
N ASN A 59 -11.65 -34.61 -11.42
CA ASN A 59 -10.22 -34.61 -11.74
C ASN A 59 -9.57 -33.31 -11.24
N GLY A 60 -8.58 -33.43 -10.35
CA GLY A 60 -7.89 -32.29 -9.74
C GLY A 60 -8.48 -31.83 -8.40
N ALA A 61 -9.48 -32.54 -7.85
CA ALA A 61 -9.92 -32.33 -6.47
C ALA A 61 -8.76 -32.62 -5.50
N LEU A 62 -8.61 -31.75 -4.50
CA LEU A 62 -7.57 -31.84 -3.45
C LEU A 62 -8.09 -32.50 -2.16
N ALA A 63 -9.31 -33.02 -2.19
CA ALA A 63 -10.03 -33.61 -1.06
C ALA A 63 -10.15 -35.14 -1.19
N GLU A 64 -10.28 -35.84 -0.05
CA GLU A 64 -10.55 -37.28 0.00
C GLU A 64 -11.92 -37.61 -0.60
N PHE A 65 -11.98 -38.59 -1.52
CA PHE A 65 -13.26 -39.09 -2.03
C PHE A 65 -13.87 -40.13 -1.09
N VAL A 66 -15.10 -39.91 -0.65
CA VAL A 66 -15.91 -40.91 0.07
C VAL A 66 -16.98 -41.50 -0.84
N PRO A 67 -16.92 -42.80 -1.18
CA PRO A 67 -17.94 -43.45 -1.99
C PRO A 67 -19.24 -43.68 -1.20
N LEU A 68 -20.37 -43.60 -1.92
CA LEU A 68 -21.70 -43.96 -1.43
C LEU A 68 -22.28 -45.15 -2.21
N ILE A 69 -22.65 -46.22 -1.50
CA ILE A 69 -23.50 -47.28 -2.03
C ILE A 69 -24.97 -46.81 -1.92
N LYS A 70 -25.45 -46.04 -2.90
CA LYS A 70 -26.79 -45.44 -2.83
C LYS A 70 -27.93 -46.48 -2.83
N TYR A 71 -27.83 -47.49 -3.68
CA TYR A 71 -28.89 -48.51 -3.88
C TYR A 71 -28.37 -49.95 -3.72
N PRO A 72 -29.21 -50.94 -3.37
CA PRO A 72 -28.81 -52.35 -3.32
C PRO A 72 -28.49 -52.97 -4.69
N ALA A 73 -29.09 -52.47 -5.77
CA ALA A 73 -28.91 -53.03 -7.11
C ALA A 73 -27.44 -52.96 -7.58
N ASN A 74 -26.96 -53.98 -8.30
CA ASN A 74 -25.59 -54.09 -8.81
C ASN A 74 -24.50 -53.97 -7.73
N LEU A 75 -24.74 -54.51 -6.53
CA LEU A 75 -23.85 -54.37 -5.39
C LEU A 75 -22.40 -54.78 -5.67
N GLN A 76 -22.15 -55.97 -6.25
CA GLN A 76 -20.78 -56.44 -6.47
C GLN A 76 -19.97 -55.48 -7.33
N ASN A 77 -20.55 -54.93 -8.41
CA ASN A 77 -19.87 -53.95 -9.25
C ASN A 77 -19.47 -52.69 -8.46
N LYS A 78 -20.30 -52.26 -7.51
CA LYS A 78 -20.01 -51.10 -6.66
C LYS A 78 -18.88 -51.42 -5.68
N LEU A 79 -18.90 -52.61 -5.08
CA LEU A 79 -17.85 -53.07 -4.16
C LEU A 79 -16.50 -53.20 -4.87
N ASP A 80 -16.49 -53.79 -6.07
CA ASP A 80 -15.29 -53.92 -6.89
C ASP A 80 -14.73 -52.55 -7.28
N ALA A 81 -15.59 -51.61 -7.65
CA ALA A 81 -15.20 -50.23 -7.94
C ALA A 81 -14.61 -49.53 -6.72
N ILE A 82 -15.25 -49.62 -5.54
CA ILE A 82 -14.75 -49.02 -4.30
C ILE A 82 -13.37 -49.58 -3.94
N ASN A 83 -13.18 -50.90 -4.01
CA ASN A 83 -11.89 -51.55 -3.74
C ASN A 83 -10.79 -51.15 -4.75
N SER A 84 -11.16 -50.66 -5.93
CA SER A 84 -10.20 -50.18 -6.93
C SER A 84 -9.73 -48.73 -6.69
N ILE A 85 -10.43 -47.98 -5.84
CA ILE A 85 -10.08 -46.58 -5.54
C ILE A 85 -9.03 -46.57 -4.42
N PRO A 86 -7.85 -45.97 -4.64
CA PRO A 86 -6.83 -45.85 -3.60
C PRO A 86 -7.27 -44.88 -2.50
N ASN A 87 -6.79 -45.09 -1.27
CA ASN A 87 -6.98 -44.18 -0.12
C ASN A 87 -8.45 -43.90 0.26
N VAL A 88 -9.34 -44.87 0.02
CA VAL A 88 -10.69 -44.85 0.60
C VAL A 88 -10.62 -45.56 1.95
N ASP A 89 -11.01 -44.88 3.02
CA ASP A 89 -11.05 -45.43 4.37
C ASP A 89 -12.47 -45.63 4.91
N SER A 90 -13.44 -44.91 4.36
CA SER A 90 -14.84 -44.91 4.81
C SER A 90 -15.80 -45.02 3.63
N VAL A 91 -16.93 -45.68 3.84
CA VAL A 91 -17.99 -45.86 2.83
C VAL A 91 -19.34 -45.53 3.45
N LEU A 92 -20.10 -44.66 2.77
CA LEU A 92 -21.49 -44.38 3.11
C LEU A 92 -22.40 -45.44 2.48
N VAL A 93 -23.43 -45.88 3.21
CA VAL A 93 -24.29 -46.99 2.78
C VAL A 93 -25.77 -46.59 2.85
N LEU A 94 -26.42 -46.45 1.69
CA LEU A 94 -27.81 -46.00 1.49
C LEU A 94 -28.04 -44.52 1.84
N ASN A 95 -28.82 -43.85 1.00
CA ASN A 95 -29.18 -42.43 1.13
C ASN A 95 -30.69 -42.28 1.27
N GLU A 96 -31.16 -41.81 2.41
CA GLU A 96 -32.57 -41.62 2.73
C GLU A 96 -33.39 -42.88 2.40
N PRO A 97 -33.04 -44.07 2.94
CA PRO A 97 -33.72 -45.33 2.63
C PRO A 97 -35.21 -45.31 2.99
N GLU A 98 -35.62 -44.47 3.93
CA GLU A 98 -37.02 -44.28 4.32
C GLU A 98 -37.88 -43.58 3.27
N ARG A 99 -37.28 -42.92 2.26
CA ARG A 99 -37.99 -42.14 1.26
C ARG A 99 -38.12 -42.88 -0.07
N VAL A 100 -39.33 -42.81 -0.64
CA VAL A 100 -39.70 -43.44 -1.92
C VAL A 100 -39.02 -42.81 -3.14
N ASP A 101 -38.61 -41.55 -3.04
CA ASP A 101 -37.93 -40.80 -4.09
C ASP A 101 -36.40 -40.86 -3.98
N GLN A 102 -35.88 -41.59 -3.00
CA GLN A 102 -34.45 -41.74 -2.74
C GLN A 102 -34.02 -43.19 -2.90
N SER A 103 -33.49 -43.83 -1.86
CA SER A 103 -33.03 -45.23 -1.96
C SER A 103 -34.19 -46.23 -1.91
N ASP A 104 -35.30 -45.88 -1.23
CA ASP A 104 -36.50 -46.70 -1.05
C ASP A 104 -36.18 -48.13 -0.60
N VAL A 105 -35.57 -48.27 0.57
CA VAL A 105 -35.07 -49.54 1.12
C VAL A 105 -35.66 -49.78 2.50
N THR A 106 -36.27 -50.94 2.73
CA THR A 106 -36.74 -51.34 4.05
C THR A 106 -35.58 -51.73 4.97
N VAL A 107 -35.79 -51.66 6.30
CA VAL A 107 -34.78 -52.12 7.29
C VAL A 107 -34.35 -53.57 7.02
N THR A 108 -35.29 -54.46 6.67
CA THR A 108 -35.00 -55.86 6.34
C THR A 108 -34.07 -56.00 5.13
N GLU A 109 -34.28 -55.21 4.08
CA GLU A 109 -33.44 -55.22 2.88
C GLU A 109 -32.05 -54.65 3.18
N ALA A 110 -31.97 -53.59 3.99
CA ALA A 110 -30.69 -53.03 4.43
C ALA A 110 -29.89 -54.04 5.27
N LEU A 111 -30.54 -54.80 6.16
CA LEU A 111 -29.89 -55.85 6.96
C LEU A 111 -29.45 -57.05 6.10
N ALA A 112 -30.17 -57.37 5.01
CA ALA A 112 -29.73 -58.40 4.06
C ALA A 112 -28.53 -57.95 3.20
N LEU A 113 -28.41 -56.63 2.98
CA LEU A 113 -27.30 -56.00 2.27
C LEU A 113 -26.03 -55.94 3.12
N TRP A 114 -26.15 -55.64 4.41
CA TRP A 114 -25.05 -55.25 5.28
C TRP A 114 -23.90 -56.29 5.39
N PRO A 115 -24.16 -57.59 5.61
CA PRO A 115 -23.08 -58.60 5.69
C PRO A 115 -22.28 -58.72 4.38
N GLN A 116 -22.91 -58.47 3.23
CA GLN A 116 -22.24 -58.51 1.94
C GLN A 116 -21.28 -57.31 1.79
N VAL A 117 -21.70 -56.13 2.24
CA VAL A 117 -20.84 -54.93 2.25
C VAL A 117 -19.67 -55.13 3.21
N GLN A 118 -19.93 -55.56 4.44
CA GLN A 118 -18.91 -55.78 5.48
C GLN A 118 -17.85 -56.82 5.09
N SER A 119 -18.26 -57.93 4.48
CA SER A 119 -17.32 -58.99 4.08
C SER A 119 -16.45 -58.60 2.88
N ASN A 120 -16.96 -57.77 1.96
CA ASN A 120 -16.21 -57.32 0.79
C ASN A 120 -15.35 -56.07 1.06
N LEU A 121 -15.65 -55.32 2.14
CA LEU A 121 -14.92 -54.13 2.58
C LEU A 121 -14.44 -54.29 4.03
N PRO A 122 -13.66 -55.35 4.35
CA PRO A 122 -13.34 -55.69 5.73
C PRO A 122 -12.49 -54.63 6.44
N ASP A 123 -11.69 -53.87 5.67
CA ASP A 123 -10.76 -52.85 6.11
C ASP A 123 -11.32 -51.42 6.07
N LYS A 124 -12.57 -51.23 5.63
CA LYS A 124 -13.21 -49.90 5.51
C LYS A 124 -14.20 -49.64 6.63
N ARG A 125 -14.27 -48.38 7.08
CA ARG A 125 -15.33 -47.94 7.99
C ARG A 125 -16.67 -47.90 7.25
N LEU A 126 -17.70 -48.48 7.84
CA LEU A 126 -19.06 -48.48 7.32
C LEU A 126 -19.89 -47.46 8.08
N ILE A 127 -20.26 -46.40 7.37
CA ILE A 127 -21.08 -45.33 7.91
C ILE A 127 -22.54 -45.70 7.69
N SER A 128 -23.39 -45.46 8.70
CA SER A 128 -24.81 -45.85 8.65
C SER A 128 -25.53 -45.25 7.43
N PRO A 129 -26.73 -45.75 7.11
CA PRO A 129 -27.65 -45.04 6.21
C PRO A 129 -27.86 -43.60 6.67
N GLY A 130 -27.70 -42.66 5.73
CA GLY A 130 -27.96 -41.25 5.95
C GLY A 130 -29.45 -40.98 5.79
N VAL A 131 -30.19 -40.98 6.89
CA VAL A 131 -31.65 -40.76 6.91
C VAL A 131 -32.00 -39.26 6.97
N SER A 132 -33.19 -38.89 6.52
CA SER A 132 -33.77 -37.57 6.80
C SER A 132 -34.04 -37.40 8.30
N ASP A 133 -33.77 -36.23 8.87
CA ASP A 133 -34.15 -35.91 10.26
C ASP A 133 -35.66 -35.62 10.44
N ASP A 134 -36.51 -36.53 9.97
CA ASP A 134 -37.94 -36.52 10.23
C ASP A 134 -38.39 -37.77 11.01
N ALA A 135 -39.69 -37.86 11.31
CA ALA A 135 -40.21 -38.96 12.10
C ALA A 135 -40.05 -40.33 11.42
N ALA A 136 -40.08 -40.40 10.09
CA ALA A 136 -39.92 -41.64 9.36
C ALA A 136 -38.45 -42.07 9.34
N GLY A 137 -37.53 -41.15 9.08
CA GLY A 137 -36.09 -41.41 9.07
C GLY A 137 -35.57 -41.82 10.45
N GLN A 138 -35.97 -41.10 11.50
CA GLN A 138 -35.60 -41.46 12.89
C GLN A 138 -36.13 -42.86 13.27
N ALA A 139 -37.39 -43.17 12.94
CA ALA A 139 -37.97 -44.49 13.22
C ALA A 139 -37.29 -45.62 12.43
N TRP A 140 -36.95 -45.37 11.16
CA TRP A 140 -36.23 -46.32 10.32
C TRP A 140 -34.84 -46.62 10.90
N LEU A 141 -34.10 -45.57 11.27
CA LEU A 141 -32.75 -45.70 11.82
C LEU A 141 -32.76 -46.38 13.20
N ASP A 142 -33.72 -46.05 14.06
CA ASP A 142 -33.92 -46.72 15.35
C ASP A 142 -34.16 -48.23 15.18
N ALA A 143 -35.01 -48.61 14.21
CA ALA A 143 -35.29 -50.02 13.92
C ALA A 143 -34.06 -50.73 13.34
N PHE A 144 -33.29 -50.07 12.47
CA PHE A 144 -32.03 -50.61 11.95
C PHE A 144 -31.01 -50.85 13.07
N PHE A 145 -30.79 -49.88 13.96
CA PHE A 145 -29.83 -50.04 15.05
C PHE A 145 -30.28 -51.03 16.13
N GLN A 146 -31.59 -51.22 16.34
CA GLN A 146 -32.09 -52.31 17.20
C GLN A 146 -31.64 -53.68 16.71
N GLU A 147 -31.67 -53.90 15.39
CA GLU A 147 -31.22 -55.16 14.79
C GLU A 147 -29.69 -55.28 14.75
N VAL A 148 -28.97 -54.16 14.53
CA VAL A 148 -27.51 -54.11 14.69
C VAL A 148 -27.10 -54.48 16.12
N ASP A 149 -27.74 -53.93 17.14
CA ASP A 149 -27.44 -54.27 18.54
C ASP A 149 -27.88 -55.69 18.90
N ALA A 150 -28.99 -56.18 18.33
CA ALA A 150 -29.39 -57.58 18.47
C ALA A 150 -28.35 -58.53 17.86
N SER A 151 -27.70 -58.17 16.74
CA SER A 151 -26.65 -58.98 16.14
C SER A 151 -25.49 -59.22 17.12
N LYS A 152 -25.10 -58.22 17.91
CA LYS A 152 -24.02 -58.29 18.92
C LYS A 152 -24.30 -59.19 20.11
N SER A 153 -25.54 -59.68 20.24
CA SER A 153 -25.97 -60.58 21.32
C SER A 153 -25.92 -62.06 20.94
N ASN A 154 -25.47 -62.37 19.72
CA ASN A 154 -25.33 -63.74 19.23
C ASN A 154 -24.07 -64.44 19.83
N ALA A 155 -23.88 -65.73 19.54
CA ALA A 155 -22.76 -66.52 20.07
C ALA A 155 -21.46 -66.41 19.25
N ASP A 156 -21.51 -65.81 18.06
CA ASP A 156 -20.40 -65.70 17.12
C ASP A 156 -20.13 -64.22 16.78
N PRO A 157 -19.13 -63.58 17.42
CA PRO A 157 -18.78 -62.19 17.15
C PRO A 157 -18.41 -61.89 15.68
N LEU A 158 -18.23 -62.91 14.82
CA LEU A 158 -18.03 -62.72 13.39
C LEU A 158 -19.32 -62.35 12.63
N ASP A 159 -20.49 -62.63 13.22
CA ASP A 159 -21.81 -62.30 12.67
C ASP A 159 -22.30 -60.90 13.12
N ASP A 160 -21.52 -60.18 13.94
CA ASP A 160 -21.86 -58.84 14.41
C ASP A 160 -21.85 -57.84 13.24
N LEU A 161 -22.94 -57.06 13.12
CA LEU A 161 -23.00 -55.97 12.15
C LEU A 161 -22.18 -54.78 12.66
N ARG A 162 -21.16 -54.39 11.89
CA ARG A 162 -20.30 -53.23 12.15
C ARG A 162 -20.93 -51.97 11.57
N VAL A 163 -21.12 -50.96 12.43
CA VAL A 163 -21.47 -49.60 12.04
C VAL A 163 -20.52 -48.67 12.79
N ASP A 164 -19.68 -47.93 12.07
CA ASP A 164 -18.53 -47.22 12.62
C ASP A 164 -18.82 -45.74 12.93
N ALA A 165 -19.89 -45.19 12.34
CA ALA A 165 -20.43 -43.86 12.63
C ALA A 165 -21.90 -43.77 12.19
N VAL A 166 -22.64 -42.84 12.77
CA VAL A 166 -24.02 -42.54 12.40
C VAL A 166 -24.08 -41.32 11.47
N ALA A 167 -24.71 -41.48 10.31
CA ALA A 167 -24.99 -40.42 9.35
C ALA A 167 -26.46 -39.99 9.38
N PHE A 168 -26.71 -38.70 9.16
CA PHE A 168 -28.05 -38.15 8.97
C PHE A 168 -28.02 -36.87 8.12
N HIS A 169 -29.18 -36.51 7.58
CA HIS A 169 -29.41 -35.28 6.83
C HIS A 169 -30.34 -34.35 7.59
N TRP A 170 -30.09 -33.05 7.50
CA TRP A 170 -30.93 -32.04 8.15
C TRP A 170 -31.25 -30.90 7.21
N TYR A 171 -32.54 -30.67 6.99
CA TYR A 171 -33.04 -29.53 6.24
C TYR A 171 -33.89 -28.66 7.16
N GLY A 172 -33.40 -27.45 7.42
CA GLY A 172 -33.96 -26.54 8.41
C GLY A 172 -35.37 -26.06 8.10
N ALA A 173 -36.04 -25.57 9.15
CA ALA A 173 -37.39 -25.00 9.03
C ALA A 173 -37.42 -23.91 7.95
N SER A 174 -38.52 -23.85 7.19
CA SER A 174 -38.77 -22.90 6.10
C SER A 174 -39.01 -21.47 6.58
N THR A 175 -38.09 -20.94 7.40
CA THR A 175 -38.11 -19.59 7.97
C THR A 175 -36.68 -19.04 8.09
N PRO A 176 -36.44 -17.74 7.81
CA PRO A 176 -35.12 -17.11 7.89
C PRO A 176 -34.74 -16.77 9.34
N ASN A 177 -34.73 -17.77 10.24
CA ASN A 177 -34.32 -17.60 11.62
C ASN A 177 -33.09 -18.48 11.91
N ALA A 178 -31.91 -17.92 11.63
CA ALA A 178 -30.63 -18.61 11.74
C ALA A 178 -30.35 -19.18 13.14
N VAL A 179 -30.62 -18.40 14.20
CA VAL A 179 -30.38 -18.83 15.60
C VAL A 179 -31.27 -20.00 15.99
N SER A 180 -32.56 -19.95 15.65
CA SER A 180 -33.48 -21.05 15.93
C SER A 180 -33.12 -22.30 15.13
N ALA A 181 -32.75 -22.12 13.86
CA ALA A 181 -32.27 -23.19 12.99
C ALA A 181 -31.00 -23.85 13.55
N ALA A 182 -30.00 -23.05 13.95
CA ALA A 182 -28.74 -23.52 14.54
C ALA A 182 -28.97 -24.31 15.84
N ASN A 183 -29.78 -23.77 16.75
CA ASN A 183 -30.13 -24.47 18.00
C ASN A 183 -30.84 -25.80 17.75
N ASN A 184 -31.74 -25.84 16.76
CA ASN A 184 -32.41 -27.07 16.37
C ASN A 184 -31.41 -28.08 15.79
N PHE A 185 -30.64 -27.68 14.80
CA PHE A 185 -29.63 -28.51 14.14
C PHE A 185 -28.61 -29.09 15.13
N LEU A 186 -28.01 -28.26 15.98
CA LEU A 186 -27.01 -28.72 16.95
C LEU A 186 -27.61 -29.68 17.99
N SER A 187 -28.86 -29.46 18.39
CA SER A 187 -29.60 -30.41 19.24
C SER A 187 -29.79 -31.76 18.55
N ARG A 188 -29.99 -31.78 17.22
CA ARG A 188 -30.05 -33.02 16.44
C ARG A 188 -28.70 -33.73 16.36
N VAL A 189 -27.62 -33.00 16.10
CA VAL A 189 -26.26 -33.55 16.13
C VAL A 189 -25.99 -34.26 17.47
N ASP A 190 -26.33 -33.60 18.58
CA ASP A 190 -26.16 -34.16 19.92
C ASP A 190 -27.11 -35.34 20.17
N HIS A 191 -28.33 -35.30 19.64
CA HIS A 191 -29.29 -36.40 19.74
C HIS A 191 -28.78 -37.69 19.10
N TYR A 192 -28.30 -37.65 17.85
CA TYR A 192 -27.80 -38.85 17.17
C TYR A 192 -26.59 -39.46 17.90
N HIS A 193 -25.65 -38.64 18.37
CA HIS A 193 -24.54 -39.14 19.17
C HIS A 193 -25.01 -39.80 20.47
N ASN A 194 -25.85 -39.11 21.24
CA ASN A 194 -26.33 -39.61 22.54
C ASN A 194 -27.22 -40.87 22.40
N ARG A 195 -27.95 -41.00 21.29
CA ARG A 195 -28.87 -42.11 21.05
C ARG A 195 -28.16 -43.42 20.69
N TYR A 196 -27.06 -43.34 19.94
CA TYR A 196 -26.35 -44.51 19.39
C TYR A 196 -24.94 -44.71 19.96
N GLY A 197 -24.37 -43.71 20.64
CA GLY A 197 -23.02 -43.79 21.21
C GLY A 197 -21.89 -43.84 20.19
N LEU A 198 -22.17 -43.46 18.93
CA LEU A 198 -21.24 -43.49 17.80
C LEU A 198 -20.82 -42.08 17.37
N PRO A 199 -19.66 -41.91 16.72
CA PRO A 199 -19.32 -40.67 16.04
C PRO A 199 -20.37 -40.29 14.99
N VAL A 200 -20.48 -38.99 14.71
CA VAL A 200 -21.54 -38.40 13.87
C VAL A 200 -20.96 -37.86 12.57
N TRP A 201 -21.63 -38.20 11.47
CA TRP A 201 -21.41 -37.63 10.13
C TRP A 201 -22.67 -36.87 9.71
N ILE A 202 -22.53 -35.58 9.37
CA ILE A 202 -23.63 -34.79 8.80
C ILE A 202 -23.42 -34.68 7.30
N THR A 203 -23.99 -35.59 6.53
CA THR A 203 -23.69 -35.68 5.09
C THR A 203 -24.43 -34.67 4.24
N GLU A 204 -25.55 -34.13 4.74
CA GLU A 204 -26.28 -33.04 4.08
C GLU A 204 -26.89 -32.13 5.14
N PHE A 205 -26.62 -30.82 5.06
CA PHE A 205 -27.35 -29.85 5.86
C PHE A 205 -27.45 -28.48 5.19
N THR A 206 -28.61 -27.83 5.35
CA THR A 206 -28.87 -26.43 4.97
C THR A 206 -30.24 -25.97 5.47
N ILE A 207 -30.50 -24.66 5.49
CA ILE A 207 -31.87 -24.12 5.59
C ILE A 207 -32.44 -24.04 4.17
N HIS A 208 -33.67 -24.54 3.98
CA HIS A 208 -34.36 -24.45 2.69
C HIS A 208 -35.84 -24.09 2.87
N ASP A 209 -36.33 -23.16 2.03
CA ASP A 209 -37.73 -22.75 2.04
C ASP A 209 -38.61 -23.62 1.11
N TRP A 210 -38.97 -24.80 1.62
CA TRP A 210 -39.90 -25.71 0.94
C TRP A 210 -41.26 -25.09 0.55
N ALA A 211 -41.69 -24.04 1.25
CA ALA A 211 -42.98 -23.41 1.03
C ALA A 211 -42.93 -22.24 0.03
N GLY A 212 -41.73 -21.73 -0.30
CA GLY A 212 -41.54 -20.57 -1.16
C GLY A 212 -42.18 -19.29 -0.61
N ASN A 213 -42.15 -19.12 0.71
CA ASN A 213 -42.68 -17.94 1.41
C ASN A 213 -41.70 -16.76 1.46
N TYR A 214 -40.41 -17.01 1.22
CA TYR A 214 -39.31 -16.05 1.32
C TYR A 214 -38.53 -15.98 0.01
N THR A 215 -37.77 -14.90 -0.18
CA THR A 215 -36.88 -14.78 -1.34
C THR A 215 -35.59 -15.58 -1.11
N ASP A 216 -34.96 -16.03 -2.18
CA ASP A 216 -33.65 -16.70 -2.12
C ASP A 216 -32.62 -15.87 -1.34
N GLU A 217 -32.61 -14.54 -1.51
CA GLU A 217 -31.72 -13.64 -0.76
C GLU A 217 -31.95 -13.69 0.76
N GLN A 218 -33.20 -13.77 1.22
CA GLN A 218 -33.51 -13.87 2.65
C GLN A 218 -32.98 -15.19 3.24
N ILE A 219 -33.11 -16.27 2.49
CA ILE A 219 -32.68 -17.60 2.94
C ILE A 219 -31.16 -17.77 2.82
N LEU A 220 -30.52 -17.20 1.79
CA LEU A 220 -29.05 -17.16 1.67
C LEU A 220 -28.43 -16.42 2.85
N ASN A 221 -28.96 -15.26 3.23
CA ASN A 221 -28.48 -14.52 4.41
C ASN A 221 -28.70 -15.31 5.71
N ALA A 222 -29.86 -15.97 5.86
CA ALA A 222 -30.12 -16.83 7.02
C ALA A 222 -29.19 -18.05 7.06
N ASN A 223 -28.84 -18.63 5.91
CA ASN A 223 -27.86 -19.71 5.80
C ASN A 223 -26.46 -19.25 6.19
N ALA A 224 -26.04 -18.05 5.75
CA ALA A 224 -24.74 -17.48 6.15
C ALA A 224 -24.64 -17.31 7.66
N GLU A 225 -25.61 -16.62 8.29
CA GLU A 225 -25.67 -16.46 9.75
C GLU A 225 -25.78 -17.80 10.50
N PHE A 226 -26.45 -18.79 9.90
CA PHE A 226 -26.54 -20.13 10.46
C PHE A 226 -25.18 -20.83 10.46
N LEU A 227 -24.42 -20.74 9.36
CA LEU A 227 -23.08 -21.31 9.23
C LEU A 227 -22.08 -20.69 10.21
N ASP A 228 -22.15 -19.38 10.42
CA ASP A 228 -21.32 -18.67 11.43
C ASP A 228 -21.51 -19.23 12.85
N ILE A 229 -22.71 -19.75 13.15
CA ILE A 229 -23.02 -20.36 14.45
C ILE A 229 -22.60 -21.84 14.47
N VAL A 230 -22.96 -22.60 13.44
CA VAL A 230 -22.86 -24.06 13.50
C VAL A 230 -21.45 -24.58 13.19
N ILE A 231 -20.68 -23.94 12.31
CA ILE A 231 -19.34 -24.44 11.96
C ILE A 231 -18.41 -24.48 13.19
N PRO A 232 -18.24 -23.39 13.98
CA PRO A 232 -17.43 -23.45 15.20
C PRO A 232 -17.95 -24.47 16.23
N ALA A 233 -19.27 -24.66 16.27
CA ALA A 233 -19.93 -25.61 17.15
C ALA A 233 -19.70 -27.08 16.71
N LEU A 234 -19.64 -27.37 15.41
CA LEU A 234 -19.29 -28.68 14.87
C LEU A 234 -17.80 -28.98 15.06
N GLU A 235 -16.94 -27.98 14.81
CA GLU A 235 -15.49 -28.11 14.99
C GLU A 235 -15.12 -28.44 16.44
N SER A 236 -15.78 -27.80 17.41
CA SER A 236 -15.53 -28.05 18.84
C SER A 236 -16.07 -29.39 19.38
N ARG A 237 -16.98 -30.06 18.67
CA ARG A 237 -17.54 -31.36 19.08
C ARG A 237 -16.62 -32.51 18.67
N SER A 238 -16.00 -33.16 19.65
CA SER A 238 -15.06 -34.28 19.41
C SER A 238 -15.69 -35.51 18.76
N TYR A 239 -17.01 -35.71 18.94
CA TYR A 239 -17.76 -36.81 18.31
C TYR A 239 -18.29 -36.48 16.91
N VAL A 240 -18.20 -35.22 16.45
CA VAL A 240 -18.46 -34.88 15.05
C VAL A 240 -17.19 -35.16 14.27
N GLU A 241 -17.24 -36.12 13.36
CA GLU A 241 -16.10 -36.47 12.52
C GLU A 241 -16.12 -35.73 11.20
N ARG A 242 -17.30 -35.57 10.58
CA ARG A 242 -17.43 -35.00 9.23
C ARG A 242 -18.76 -34.29 9.03
N TYR A 243 -18.75 -33.20 8.28
CA TYR A 243 -19.97 -32.49 7.85
C TYR A 243 -19.84 -31.96 6.42
N ALA A 244 -20.92 -31.96 5.64
CA ALA A 244 -20.94 -31.47 4.26
C ALA A 244 -22.19 -30.62 3.99
N TYR A 245 -21.97 -29.36 3.59
CA TYR A 245 -23.05 -28.43 3.30
C TYR A 245 -23.73 -28.77 1.97
N TYR A 246 -25.05 -28.66 1.92
CA TYR A 246 -25.83 -28.96 0.73
C TYR A 246 -26.15 -27.69 -0.06
N SER A 247 -25.44 -27.48 -1.17
CA SER A 247 -25.47 -26.24 -1.97
C SER A 247 -26.35 -26.30 -3.24
N PHE A 248 -27.20 -27.32 -3.41
CA PHE A 248 -27.94 -27.55 -4.66
C PHE A 248 -29.29 -26.85 -4.75
N PHE A 249 -29.76 -26.18 -3.70
CA PHE A 249 -30.90 -25.29 -3.79
C PHE A 249 -30.45 -23.88 -4.17
N SER A 250 -31.26 -23.16 -4.95
CA SER A 250 -30.94 -21.79 -5.38
C SER A 250 -30.80 -20.83 -4.19
N ASP A 251 -31.56 -21.09 -3.13
CA ASP A 251 -31.56 -20.36 -1.86
C ASP A 251 -30.50 -20.84 -0.85
N ALA A 252 -29.65 -21.80 -1.25
CA ALA A 252 -28.53 -22.35 -0.48
C ALA A 252 -27.21 -22.37 -1.29
N ALA A 253 -27.14 -21.68 -2.43
CA ALA A 253 -25.95 -21.73 -3.28
C ALA A 253 -24.74 -21.06 -2.58
N ALA A 254 -23.68 -21.83 -2.31
CA ALA A 254 -22.44 -21.32 -1.71
C ALA A 254 -21.55 -20.58 -2.74
N PHE A 255 -21.62 -20.97 -4.01
CA PHE A 255 -20.83 -20.36 -5.07
C PHE A 255 -21.69 -19.95 -6.26
N SER A 256 -21.23 -18.95 -7.01
CA SER A 256 -21.89 -18.46 -8.21
C SER A 256 -20.89 -17.97 -9.27
N GLY A 257 -21.36 -17.88 -10.52
CA GLY A 257 -20.65 -17.21 -11.61
C GLY A 257 -19.44 -17.97 -12.19
N THR A 258 -18.77 -17.31 -13.12
CA THR A 258 -17.49 -17.73 -13.69
C THR A 258 -16.64 -16.46 -13.86
N PRO A 259 -15.49 -16.33 -13.17
CA PRO A 259 -14.88 -17.30 -12.27
C PRO A 259 -15.75 -17.59 -11.02
N ILE A 260 -15.55 -18.76 -10.42
CA ILE A 260 -16.30 -19.19 -9.24
C ILE A 260 -16.13 -18.16 -8.11
N THR A 261 -17.24 -17.72 -7.54
CA THR A 261 -17.27 -16.63 -6.56
C THR A 261 -18.11 -17.04 -5.36
N PRO A 262 -17.57 -16.97 -4.13
CA PRO A 262 -18.37 -17.19 -2.93
C PRO A 262 -19.56 -16.23 -2.87
N THR A 263 -20.74 -16.78 -2.63
CA THR A 263 -21.90 -15.99 -2.16
C THR A 263 -21.72 -15.69 -0.66
N VAL A 264 -22.68 -15.00 -0.02
CA VAL A 264 -22.66 -14.83 1.44
C VAL A 264 -22.62 -16.16 2.20
N VAL A 265 -23.21 -17.22 1.63
CA VAL A 265 -23.16 -18.58 2.18
C VAL A 265 -21.76 -19.18 1.99
N GLY A 266 -21.18 -19.01 0.80
CA GLY A 266 -19.81 -19.46 0.53
C GLY A 266 -18.77 -18.73 1.38
N ASP A 267 -18.98 -17.45 1.68
CA ASP A 267 -18.11 -16.68 2.55
C ASP A 267 -18.05 -17.31 3.96
N ALA A 268 -19.21 -17.64 4.53
CA ALA A 268 -19.29 -18.32 5.82
C ALA A 268 -18.76 -19.77 5.75
N TYR A 269 -19.00 -20.49 4.65
CA TYR A 269 -18.61 -21.90 4.53
C TYR A 269 -17.11 -22.10 4.27
N ALA A 270 -16.53 -21.34 3.34
CA ALA A 270 -15.13 -21.46 2.93
C ALA A 270 -14.18 -20.66 3.83
N GLY A 271 -14.71 -19.75 4.66
CA GLY A 271 -13.94 -18.94 5.60
C GLY A 271 -13.31 -17.70 4.97
N THR A 272 -14.12 -16.87 4.30
CA THR A 272 -13.68 -15.58 3.76
C THR A 272 -13.33 -14.61 4.88
N LEU A 273 -12.18 -13.93 4.78
CA LEU A 273 -11.79 -12.90 5.74
C LEU A 273 -12.42 -11.56 5.38
N MET A 274 -13.31 -11.08 6.24
CA MET A 274 -14.02 -9.83 6.10
C MET A 274 -13.20 -8.65 6.66
N ALA A 275 -13.62 -7.43 6.36
CA ALA A 275 -12.99 -6.23 6.89
C ALA A 275 -12.94 -6.22 8.43
N GLY A 276 -11.74 -6.05 8.99
CA GLY A 276 -11.48 -6.10 10.43
C GLY A 276 -11.13 -7.49 10.97
N GLU A 277 -11.23 -8.52 10.15
CA GLU A 277 -10.81 -9.88 10.51
C GLU A 277 -9.37 -10.15 10.07
N SER A 278 -8.69 -11.01 10.83
CA SER A 278 -7.31 -11.40 10.57
C SER A 278 -7.10 -12.90 10.79
N ARG A 279 -6.40 -13.57 9.86
CA ARG A 279 -5.88 -14.93 10.03
C ARG A 279 -4.36 -14.86 10.17
N ASP A 280 -3.84 -15.42 11.26
CA ASP A 280 -2.42 -15.62 11.45
C ASP A 280 -2.00 -17.02 10.98
N LEU A 281 -0.93 -17.07 10.20
CA LEU A 281 -0.31 -18.28 9.68
C LEU A 281 0.70 -18.87 10.66
N ALA A 282 1.04 -18.18 11.76
CA ALA A 282 2.02 -18.64 12.73
C ALA A 282 1.74 -20.08 13.23
N GLY A 283 2.64 -21.01 12.88
CA GLY A 283 2.52 -22.41 13.26
C GLY A 283 1.47 -23.22 12.50
N ALA A 284 0.91 -22.67 11.42
CA ALA A 284 0.02 -23.40 10.51
C ALA A 284 0.80 -24.45 9.71
N ASP A 285 0.17 -25.61 9.51
CA ASP A 285 0.65 -26.60 8.54
C ASP A 285 0.37 -26.13 7.10
N PRO A 286 1.18 -26.54 6.11
CA PRO A 286 0.93 -26.27 4.69
C PRO A 286 -0.49 -26.66 4.28
N SER A 287 -1.24 -25.70 3.73
CA SER A 287 -2.67 -25.87 3.49
C SER A 287 -3.07 -25.83 2.02
N THR A 288 -3.99 -26.73 1.61
CA THR A 288 -4.65 -26.67 0.29
C THR A 288 -5.70 -25.56 0.15
N ASP A 289 -5.90 -24.74 1.17
CA ASP A 289 -6.96 -23.72 1.20
C ASP A 289 -6.75 -22.59 0.18
N VAL A 290 -7.85 -22.10 -0.39
CA VAL A 290 -7.98 -20.74 -0.93
C VAL A 290 -8.32 -19.79 0.21
N VAL A 291 -7.54 -18.73 0.35
CA VAL A 291 -7.88 -17.61 1.25
C VAL A 291 -8.64 -16.56 0.47
N TYR A 292 -9.96 -16.49 0.70
CA TYR A 292 -10.82 -15.44 0.16
C TYR A 292 -10.74 -14.19 1.03
N LEU A 293 -10.63 -13.01 0.42
CA LEU A 293 -10.50 -11.75 1.13
C LEU A 293 -11.56 -10.74 0.67
N ARG A 294 -12.32 -10.19 1.61
CA ARG A 294 -13.25 -9.06 1.44
C ARG A 294 -12.88 -7.93 2.41
N GLY A 295 -11.62 -7.51 2.37
CA GLY A 295 -11.05 -6.49 3.25
C GLY A 295 -10.32 -7.03 4.48
N GLY A 296 -10.22 -8.34 4.63
CA GLY A 296 -9.52 -8.98 5.74
C GLY A 296 -7.99 -9.00 5.60
N MET A 297 -7.33 -9.52 6.63
CA MET A 297 -5.87 -9.58 6.74
C MET A 297 -5.36 -11.02 6.88
N LEU A 298 -4.36 -11.38 6.08
CA LEU A 298 -3.57 -12.60 6.24
C LEU A 298 -2.16 -12.22 6.69
N GLN A 299 -1.69 -12.77 7.79
CA GLN A 299 -0.38 -12.42 8.36
C GLN A 299 0.42 -13.65 8.77
N ASN A 300 1.75 -13.54 8.77
CA ASN A 300 2.61 -14.48 9.48
C ASN A 300 3.38 -13.72 10.57
N SER A 301 2.96 -13.86 11.82
CA SER A 301 3.69 -13.33 12.99
C SER A 301 4.72 -14.32 13.56
N GLY A 302 4.74 -15.55 13.02
CA GLY A 302 5.57 -16.64 13.49
C GLY A 302 6.93 -16.72 12.79
N PRO A 303 7.61 -17.88 12.86
CA PRO A 303 8.79 -18.18 12.06
C PRO A 303 8.49 -18.16 10.55
N ALA A 304 9.54 -18.18 9.72
CA ALA A 304 9.36 -18.28 8.27
C ALA A 304 8.61 -19.57 7.87
N LEU A 305 7.68 -19.45 6.91
CA LEU A 305 6.81 -20.53 6.46
C LEU A 305 6.82 -20.66 4.93
N THR A 306 7.39 -21.74 4.41
CA THR A 306 7.19 -22.10 3.00
C THR A 306 5.85 -22.82 2.84
N ASP A 307 5.18 -22.60 1.71
CA ASP A 307 3.99 -23.36 1.31
C ASP A 307 2.77 -23.20 2.24
N ALA A 308 2.55 -22.00 2.80
CA ALA A 308 1.58 -21.76 3.86
C ALA A 308 0.11 -21.94 3.41
N VAL A 309 -0.25 -21.43 2.23
CA VAL A 309 -1.60 -21.50 1.66
C VAL A 309 -1.55 -21.79 0.17
N ARG A 310 -2.59 -22.38 -0.42
CA ARG A 310 -2.62 -22.68 -1.85
C ARG A 310 -2.79 -21.43 -2.71
N ALA A 311 -3.79 -20.63 -2.38
CA ALA A 311 -4.21 -19.53 -3.24
C ALA A 311 -4.76 -18.37 -2.43
N ILE A 312 -4.74 -17.19 -3.04
CA ILE A 312 -5.32 -15.96 -2.49
C ILE A 312 -6.30 -15.39 -3.51
N ASP A 313 -7.52 -15.08 -3.10
CA ASP A 313 -8.51 -14.43 -3.96
C ASP A 313 -9.10 -13.21 -3.26
N ALA A 314 -8.57 -12.03 -3.58
CA ALA A 314 -9.08 -10.75 -3.10
C ALA A 314 -10.29 -10.34 -3.93
N LEU A 315 -11.47 -10.52 -3.35
CA LEU A 315 -12.77 -10.37 -4.01
C LEU A 315 -13.25 -8.93 -4.07
N GLN A 316 -13.06 -8.16 -2.99
CA GLN A 316 -13.48 -6.76 -2.89
C GLN A 316 -12.79 -6.05 -1.72
N GLY A 317 -12.84 -4.72 -1.70
CA GLY A 317 -12.36 -3.92 -0.58
C GLY A 317 -10.83 -3.96 -0.45
N VAL A 318 -10.31 -3.44 0.66
CA VAL A 318 -8.87 -3.30 0.89
C VAL A 318 -8.38 -4.39 1.82
N SER A 319 -7.79 -5.44 1.26
CA SER A 319 -7.26 -6.58 1.99
C SER A 319 -5.76 -6.45 2.19
N THR A 320 -5.22 -7.09 3.23
CA THR A 320 -3.80 -6.99 3.58
C THR A 320 -3.14 -8.37 3.66
N ILE A 321 -1.97 -8.51 3.06
CA ILE A 321 -1.02 -9.60 3.32
C ILE A 321 0.19 -9.01 4.04
N ALA A 322 0.50 -9.54 5.22
CA ALA A 322 1.57 -9.03 6.08
C ALA A 322 2.59 -10.11 6.42
N ALA A 323 3.83 -9.71 6.63
CA ALA A 323 4.91 -10.62 6.96
C ALA A 323 5.84 -9.99 8.01
N ASP A 324 5.82 -10.53 9.23
CA ASP A 324 6.89 -10.32 10.22
C ASP A 324 8.08 -11.25 9.94
N SER A 325 7.79 -12.44 9.38
CA SER A 325 8.76 -13.38 8.82
C SER A 325 8.31 -13.86 7.43
N ASP A 326 9.28 -14.30 6.63
CA ASP A 326 9.04 -14.72 5.23
C ASP A 326 7.96 -15.80 5.13
N TRP A 327 7.07 -15.69 4.14
CA TRP A 327 6.16 -16.79 3.82
C TRP A 327 5.79 -16.88 2.34
N SER A 328 5.28 -18.03 1.92
CA SER A 328 4.89 -18.25 0.52
C SER A 328 3.55 -18.94 0.34
N THR A 329 2.95 -18.77 -0.85
CA THR A 329 1.92 -19.72 -1.31
C THR A 329 2.58 -21.06 -1.72
N LEU A 330 1.77 -22.09 -1.91
CA LEU A 330 2.21 -23.39 -2.40
C LEU A 330 2.76 -23.28 -3.82
N ASN A 331 3.89 -23.93 -4.10
CA ASN A 331 4.37 -24.10 -5.48
C ASN A 331 3.68 -25.28 -6.19
N LEU A 332 2.37 -25.13 -6.45
CA LEU A 332 1.54 -26.11 -7.16
C LEU A 332 0.94 -25.49 -8.43
N ARG A 333 0.65 -26.34 -9.42
CA ARG A 333 -0.08 -25.91 -10.64
C ARG A 333 -1.47 -25.36 -10.36
N SER A 334 -2.06 -25.72 -9.22
CA SER A 334 -3.39 -25.30 -8.77
C SER A 334 -3.38 -24.07 -7.86
N SER A 335 -2.20 -23.49 -7.60
CA SER A 335 -2.04 -22.23 -6.87
C SER A 335 -2.33 -21.05 -7.79
N PHE A 336 -2.87 -19.98 -7.22
CA PHE A 336 -3.16 -18.75 -7.96
C PHE A 336 -3.27 -17.56 -6.99
N VAL A 337 -3.12 -16.36 -7.53
CA VAL A 337 -3.43 -15.12 -6.81
C VAL A 337 -4.31 -14.25 -7.68
N ASN A 338 -5.51 -13.95 -7.20
CA ASN A 338 -6.43 -13.06 -7.88
C ASN A 338 -6.62 -11.80 -7.05
N VAL A 339 -6.48 -10.64 -7.70
CA VAL A 339 -6.95 -9.35 -7.21
C VAL A 339 -8.03 -8.89 -8.16
N ARG A 340 -9.29 -9.11 -7.79
CA ARG A 340 -10.45 -8.86 -8.66
C ARG A 340 -10.75 -7.37 -8.79
N ALA A 341 -11.52 -7.01 -9.82
CA ALA A 341 -11.98 -5.64 -10.02
C ALA A 341 -12.67 -5.10 -8.75
N GLY A 342 -12.25 -3.90 -8.31
CA GLY A 342 -12.75 -3.28 -7.07
C GLY A 342 -12.11 -3.78 -5.77
N ALA A 343 -11.17 -4.73 -5.84
CA ALA A 343 -10.35 -5.14 -4.71
C ALA A 343 -8.99 -4.42 -4.71
N THR A 344 -8.41 -4.29 -3.52
CA THR A 344 -7.02 -3.89 -3.32
C THR A 344 -6.34 -4.93 -2.43
N LEU A 345 -5.17 -5.42 -2.83
CA LEU A 345 -4.31 -6.28 -2.02
C LEU A 345 -3.05 -5.51 -1.63
N ARG A 346 -2.90 -5.22 -0.34
CA ARG A 346 -1.75 -4.50 0.22
C ARG A 346 -0.75 -5.49 0.80
N LYS A 347 0.51 -5.40 0.37
CA LYS A 347 1.64 -6.06 1.02
C LYS A 347 2.29 -5.12 2.01
N THR A 348 2.38 -5.55 3.27
CA THR A 348 2.98 -4.79 4.39
C THR A 348 4.01 -5.65 5.13
N GLY A 349 4.81 -5.04 5.99
CA GLY A 349 5.90 -5.70 6.70
C GLY A 349 7.19 -5.83 5.87
N ASP A 350 8.32 -5.89 6.57
CA ASP A 350 9.64 -5.89 5.94
C ASP A 350 10.02 -7.23 5.32
N ALA A 351 9.47 -8.33 5.84
CA ALA A 351 9.75 -9.68 5.36
C ALA A 351 9.19 -9.93 3.96
N ALA A 352 9.69 -10.99 3.31
CA ALA A 352 9.32 -11.33 1.96
C ALA A 352 8.03 -12.17 1.90
N ILE A 353 7.20 -11.91 0.89
CA ILE A 353 6.09 -12.80 0.54
C ILE A 353 6.31 -13.31 -0.88
N ASP A 354 6.36 -14.62 -1.03
CA ASP A 354 6.57 -15.29 -2.32
C ASP A 354 5.26 -15.91 -2.83
N LEU A 355 4.75 -15.39 -3.95
CA LEU A 355 3.50 -15.83 -4.56
C LEU A 355 3.80 -16.68 -5.79
N TYR A 356 3.39 -17.94 -5.75
CA TYR A 356 3.46 -18.90 -6.85
C TYR A 356 2.14 -19.05 -7.60
N GLY A 357 2.24 -19.43 -8.87
CA GLY A 357 1.10 -19.72 -9.74
C GLY A 357 0.60 -18.48 -10.52
N PRO A 358 -0.38 -18.62 -11.41
CA PRO A 358 -0.91 -17.51 -12.20
C PRO A 358 -1.42 -16.37 -11.31
N VAL A 359 -1.16 -15.14 -11.74
CA VAL A 359 -1.59 -13.93 -11.04
C VAL A 359 -2.55 -13.14 -11.93
N LEU A 360 -3.78 -12.94 -11.46
CA LEU A 360 -4.77 -12.08 -12.12
C LEU A 360 -4.85 -10.74 -11.37
N LEU A 361 -4.55 -9.64 -12.06
CA LEU A 361 -4.61 -8.27 -11.52
C LEU A 361 -5.65 -7.43 -12.26
N GLU A 362 -6.92 -7.56 -11.88
CA GLU A 362 -8.02 -6.69 -12.34
C GLU A 362 -8.27 -5.53 -11.37
N GLY A 363 -7.84 -5.68 -10.11
CA GLY A 363 -7.87 -4.63 -9.09
C GLY A 363 -6.49 -4.01 -8.84
N MET A 364 -6.27 -3.52 -7.62
CA MET A 364 -5.04 -2.85 -7.23
C MET A 364 -4.13 -3.74 -6.38
N LEU A 365 -2.90 -3.96 -6.83
CA LEU A 365 -1.83 -4.53 -6.01
C LEU A 365 -0.96 -3.41 -5.45
N ARG A 366 -0.74 -3.36 -4.13
CA ARG A 366 0.11 -2.34 -3.51
C ARG A 366 1.20 -2.96 -2.66
N VAL A 367 2.46 -2.70 -2.99
CA VAL A 367 3.62 -3.13 -2.20
C VAL A 367 4.10 -1.95 -1.37
N GLU A 368 3.80 -1.96 -0.06
CA GLU A 368 4.05 -0.81 0.81
C GLU A 368 5.38 -0.85 1.54
N ALA A 369 5.88 -2.04 1.85
CA ALA A 369 7.14 -2.27 2.55
C ALA A 369 7.73 -3.62 2.14
N GLY A 370 9.03 -3.83 2.40
CA GLY A 370 9.73 -5.10 2.16
C GLY A 370 9.64 -5.61 0.71
N THR A 371 9.75 -6.92 0.52
CA THR A 371 9.66 -7.56 -0.82
C THR A 371 8.35 -8.34 -1.02
N LEU A 372 7.71 -8.22 -2.18
CA LEU A 372 6.70 -9.14 -2.69
C LEU A 372 7.23 -9.77 -3.99
N ARG A 373 7.30 -11.10 -4.09
CA ARG A 373 7.78 -11.79 -5.29
C ARG A 373 6.66 -12.53 -6.00
N LEU A 374 6.54 -12.32 -7.30
CA LEU A 374 5.70 -13.11 -8.20
C LEU A 374 6.61 -14.12 -8.92
N LEU A 375 6.49 -15.40 -8.54
CA LEU A 375 7.42 -16.47 -8.90
C LEU A 375 6.75 -17.49 -9.82
N GLU A 376 7.31 -17.67 -11.02
CA GLU A 376 6.75 -18.58 -12.04
C GLU A 376 5.29 -18.26 -12.38
N SER A 377 4.93 -17.00 -12.19
CA SER A 377 3.58 -16.48 -12.27
C SER A 377 3.36 -15.75 -13.58
N PRO A 378 2.73 -16.34 -14.60
CA PRO A 378 2.20 -15.52 -15.69
C PRO A 378 1.22 -14.52 -15.07
N VAL A 379 1.47 -13.23 -15.31
CA VAL A 379 0.58 -12.14 -14.88
C VAL A 379 -0.38 -11.85 -16.02
N SER A 380 -1.68 -11.95 -15.74
CA SER A 380 -2.72 -11.37 -16.57
C SER A 380 -3.25 -10.14 -15.87
N ALA A 381 -3.01 -8.97 -16.48
CA ALA A 381 -3.58 -7.72 -16.05
C ALA A 381 -4.61 -7.27 -17.08
N ALA A 382 -5.74 -6.76 -16.61
CA ALA A 382 -6.72 -6.10 -17.44
C ALA A 382 -7.39 -5.00 -16.61
N GLN A 383 -7.04 -3.75 -16.88
CA GLN A 383 -7.58 -2.55 -16.22
C GLN A 383 -7.27 -2.46 -14.71
N GLY A 384 -6.20 -3.15 -14.27
CA GLY A 384 -5.71 -3.11 -12.90
C GLY A 384 -4.64 -2.04 -12.67
N ALA A 385 -4.22 -1.92 -11.41
CA ALA A 385 -3.11 -1.04 -11.03
C ALA A 385 -2.11 -1.76 -10.12
N THR A 386 -0.84 -1.37 -10.18
CA THR A 386 0.19 -1.80 -9.24
C THR A 386 0.96 -0.60 -8.72
N ILE A 387 1.12 -0.52 -7.40
CA ILE A 387 1.86 0.56 -6.74
C ILE A 387 3.00 -0.06 -5.94
N VAL A 388 4.23 0.39 -6.16
CA VAL A 388 5.42 0.01 -5.40
C VAL A 388 5.93 1.24 -4.66
N ASN A 389 5.70 1.31 -3.35
CA ASN A 389 6.10 2.45 -2.54
C ASN A 389 7.64 2.54 -2.41
N ALA A 390 8.15 3.72 -2.05
CA ALA A 390 9.56 3.93 -1.72
C ALA A 390 10.05 2.94 -0.65
N GLY A 391 11.22 2.34 -0.88
CA GLY A 391 11.81 1.32 0.00
C GLY A 391 11.21 -0.08 -0.14
N ALA A 392 10.14 -0.27 -0.91
CA ALA A 392 9.56 -1.57 -1.20
C ALA A 392 10.11 -2.18 -2.51
N THR A 393 9.97 -3.50 -2.66
CA THR A 393 10.41 -4.24 -3.86
C THR A 393 9.32 -5.16 -4.40
N LEU A 394 9.02 -5.03 -5.69
CA LEU A 394 8.27 -6.01 -6.46
C LEU A 394 9.26 -6.90 -7.23
N GLY A 395 9.39 -8.16 -6.82
CA GLY A 395 10.21 -9.16 -7.49
C GLY A 395 9.42 -9.91 -8.56
N LEU A 396 9.98 -10.05 -9.75
CA LEU A 396 9.38 -10.65 -10.93
C LEU A 396 10.31 -11.76 -11.44
N SER A 397 9.88 -13.02 -11.32
CA SER A 397 10.62 -14.17 -11.86
C SER A 397 9.73 -15.06 -12.72
N LEU A 398 10.22 -15.45 -13.89
CA LEU A 398 9.64 -16.47 -14.77
C LEU A 398 10.75 -17.39 -15.27
N GLN A 399 10.44 -18.66 -15.49
CA GLN A 399 11.34 -19.65 -16.09
C GLN A 399 12.72 -19.70 -15.41
N ASP A 400 12.74 -19.82 -14.08
CA ASP A 400 13.95 -19.78 -13.26
C ASP A 400 14.75 -18.47 -13.42
N GLY A 401 14.03 -17.35 -13.56
CA GLY A 401 14.59 -16.00 -13.67
C GLY A 401 15.04 -15.59 -15.08
N ARG A 402 14.62 -16.29 -16.13
CA ARG A 402 15.01 -16.02 -17.52
C ARG A 402 13.89 -15.42 -18.39
N GLY A 403 12.66 -15.40 -17.90
CA GLY A 403 11.52 -14.84 -18.64
C GLY A 403 11.33 -13.33 -18.42
N THR A 404 10.45 -12.74 -19.23
CA THR A 404 10.01 -11.35 -19.09
C THR A 404 8.53 -11.35 -18.72
N HIS A 405 8.20 -10.70 -17.60
CA HIS A 405 6.80 -10.50 -17.20
C HIS A 405 6.16 -9.48 -18.13
N THR A 406 4.92 -9.72 -18.58
CA THR A 406 4.21 -8.79 -19.47
C THR A 406 2.93 -8.31 -18.81
N PHE A 407 2.78 -6.99 -18.71
CA PHE A 407 1.58 -6.34 -18.21
C PHE A 407 0.93 -5.61 -19.38
N SER A 408 -0.40 -5.68 -19.49
CA SER A 408 -1.20 -5.08 -20.57
C SER A 408 -2.37 -4.33 -19.96
N ASP A 409 -2.78 -3.19 -20.55
CA ASP A 409 -3.90 -2.38 -20.05
C ASP A 409 -3.81 -2.14 -18.52
N HIS A 410 -2.60 -1.82 -18.04
CA HIS A 410 -2.29 -1.81 -16.60
C HIS A 410 -1.46 -0.58 -16.21
N ASP A 411 -1.86 0.06 -15.12
CA ASP A 411 -1.15 1.21 -14.56
C ASP A 411 -0.14 0.75 -13.50
N LEU A 412 1.12 1.10 -13.67
CA LEU A 412 2.21 0.77 -12.75
C LEU A 412 2.80 2.06 -12.17
N SER A 413 2.66 2.28 -10.87
CA SER A 413 3.28 3.40 -10.16
C SER A 413 4.46 2.89 -9.31
N VAL A 414 5.66 3.44 -9.52
CA VAL A 414 6.89 2.95 -8.86
C VAL A 414 7.66 4.11 -8.22
N ALA A 415 7.77 4.07 -6.89
CA ALA A 415 8.72 4.85 -6.11
C ALA A 415 9.79 3.99 -5.43
N GLY A 416 9.64 2.66 -5.46
CA GLY A 416 10.60 1.69 -4.94
C GLY A 416 11.39 0.98 -6.04
N THR A 417 11.50 -0.34 -5.94
CA THR A 417 12.27 -1.17 -6.88
C THR A 417 11.41 -2.25 -7.52
N VAL A 418 11.55 -2.42 -8.84
CA VAL A 418 11.08 -3.59 -9.58
C VAL A 418 12.29 -4.45 -9.94
N ALA A 419 12.33 -5.67 -9.42
CA ALA A 419 13.43 -6.59 -9.66
C ALA A 419 13.01 -7.68 -10.65
N GLY A 420 13.70 -7.79 -11.79
CA GLY A 420 13.36 -8.73 -12.87
C GLY A 420 12.85 -8.03 -14.14
N SER A 421 12.93 -8.74 -15.28
CA SER A 421 12.61 -8.15 -16.59
C SER A 421 11.10 -7.93 -16.76
N LEU A 422 10.73 -6.72 -17.15
CA LEU A 422 9.34 -6.30 -17.34
C LEU A 422 9.11 -5.77 -18.76
N ARG A 423 7.97 -6.16 -19.33
CA ARG A 423 7.39 -5.59 -20.54
C ARG A 423 6.03 -4.98 -20.21
N LEU A 424 5.84 -3.73 -20.59
CA LEU A 424 4.53 -3.09 -20.67
C LEU A 424 4.06 -3.15 -22.12
N ALA A 425 2.85 -3.66 -22.31
CA ALA A 425 2.18 -3.76 -23.60
C ALA A 425 1.19 -2.59 -23.79
N ALA A 426 0.49 -2.61 -24.92
CA ALA A 426 -0.43 -1.54 -25.29
C ALA A 426 -1.43 -1.22 -24.17
N GLY A 427 -1.71 0.07 -23.98
CA GLY A 427 -2.67 0.56 -22.98
C GLY A 427 -2.14 0.66 -21.55
N SER A 428 -0.86 0.31 -21.32
CA SER A 428 -0.22 0.47 -20.01
C SER A 428 0.47 1.82 -19.83
N THR A 429 0.50 2.30 -18.58
CA THR A 429 1.28 3.45 -18.13
C THR A 429 2.20 3.04 -16.99
N LEU A 430 3.48 3.40 -17.07
CA LEU A 430 4.41 3.36 -15.94
C LEU A 430 4.68 4.79 -15.48
N THR A 431 4.25 5.12 -14.27
CA THR A 431 4.58 6.39 -13.61
C THR A 431 5.61 6.16 -12.52
N THR A 432 6.75 6.83 -12.58
CA THR A 432 7.71 6.81 -11.47
C THR A 432 7.55 8.04 -10.60
N SER A 433 7.66 7.88 -9.28
CA SER A 433 7.58 9.00 -8.33
C SER A 433 8.64 8.87 -7.23
N GLY A 434 8.81 9.93 -6.45
CA GLY A 434 9.87 10.05 -5.46
C GLY A 434 11.25 10.29 -6.07
N VAL A 435 12.25 10.48 -5.21
CA VAL A 435 13.61 10.86 -5.60
C VAL A 435 14.27 9.81 -6.51
N THR A 436 14.01 8.51 -6.31
CA THR A 436 14.58 7.45 -7.16
C THR A 436 13.68 6.22 -7.23
N ALA A 437 13.27 5.85 -8.44
CA ALA A 437 12.64 4.58 -8.77
C ALA A 437 13.66 3.67 -9.51
N GLY A 438 13.65 2.36 -9.23
CA GLY A 438 14.67 1.44 -9.74
C GLY A 438 14.12 0.21 -10.44
N PHE A 439 14.75 -0.16 -11.57
CA PHE A 439 14.56 -1.43 -12.28
C PHE A 439 15.91 -2.16 -12.35
N THR A 440 15.99 -3.36 -11.79
CA THR A 440 17.27 -4.11 -11.72
C THR A 440 17.54 -4.96 -12.97
N SER A 441 16.73 -4.82 -14.02
CA SER A 441 16.76 -5.65 -15.22
C SER A 441 16.17 -4.90 -16.40
N ASN A 442 15.95 -5.60 -17.52
CA ASN A 442 15.47 -4.99 -18.75
C ASN A 442 14.03 -4.48 -18.59
N LEU A 443 13.79 -3.27 -19.08
CA LEU A 443 12.47 -2.65 -19.16
C LEU A 443 12.12 -2.44 -20.64
N THR A 444 10.96 -2.95 -21.05
CA THR A 444 10.45 -2.77 -22.42
C THR A 444 9.07 -2.16 -22.40
N LEU A 445 8.84 -1.15 -23.22
CA LEU A 445 7.53 -0.54 -23.45
C LEU A 445 7.12 -0.75 -24.91
N ASN A 446 5.83 -1.02 -25.13
CA ASN A 446 5.26 -1.24 -26.46
C ASN A 446 3.86 -0.63 -26.53
N ALA A 447 3.72 0.47 -27.27
CA ALA A 447 2.50 1.27 -27.28
C ALA A 447 2.04 1.65 -25.86
N SER A 448 3.00 1.96 -24.99
CA SER A 448 2.82 2.26 -23.56
C SER A 448 3.49 3.59 -23.21
N VAL A 449 3.06 4.20 -22.10
CA VAL A 449 3.65 5.44 -21.60
C VAL A 449 4.63 5.14 -20.47
N LEU A 450 5.84 5.69 -20.52
CA LEU A 450 6.75 5.85 -19.41
C LEU A 450 6.71 7.33 -18.98
N ASP A 451 6.20 7.59 -17.80
CA ASP A 451 6.03 8.91 -17.22
C ASP A 451 6.94 9.06 -15.99
N VAL A 452 8.00 9.83 -16.12
CA VAL A 452 8.99 10.02 -15.05
C VAL A 452 8.62 11.26 -14.27
N GLY A 453 8.29 11.13 -12.99
CA GLY A 453 7.81 12.23 -12.13
C GLY A 453 6.28 12.30 -12.06
N GLY A 454 5.58 11.88 -13.12
CA GLY A 454 4.13 11.89 -13.15
C GLY A 454 3.58 13.28 -13.47
N ALA A 455 2.75 13.83 -12.58
CA ALA A 455 2.07 15.10 -12.84
C ALA A 455 2.94 16.31 -12.46
N GLY A 456 4.13 16.46 -13.06
CA GLY A 456 5.06 17.54 -12.77
C GLY A 456 6.15 17.16 -11.76
N LEU A 457 7.04 18.12 -11.54
CA LEU A 457 8.13 17.97 -10.58
C LEU A 457 7.61 18.02 -9.15
N GLU A 458 8.15 17.17 -8.28
CA GLU A 458 7.75 17.12 -6.88
C GLU A 458 8.14 18.41 -6.16
N ASN A 459 7.26 18.89 -5.28
CA ASN A 459 7.56 20.04 -4.43
C ASN A 459 8.43 19.60 -3.24
N GLY A 460 9.67 20.10 -3.20
CA GLY A 460 10.64 19.89 -2.13
C GLY A 460 10.62 20.97 -1.05
N ALA A 461 11.80 21.25 -0.50
CA ALA A 461 11.97 22.29 0.51
C ALA A 461 11.77 23.70 -0.07
N PRO A 462 11.49 24.71 0.77
CA PRO A 462 11.46 26.11 0.30
C PRO A 462 12.77 26.53 -0.35
N GLN A 463 12.68 27.28 -1.46
CA GLN A 463 13.86 27.84 -2.15
C GLN A 463 14.68 28.77 -1.25
N VAL A 464 13.99 29.56 -0.42
CA VAL A 464 14.62 30.38 0.62
C VAL A 464 14.52 29.63 1.93
N LEU A 465 15.66 29.34 2.55
CA LEU A 465 15.66 28.72 3.88
C LEU A 465 15.40 29.77 4.96
N PRO A 466 14.64 29.42 6.01
CA PRO A 466 14.51 30.28 7.17
C PRO A 466 15.86 30.43 7.88
N VAL A 467 16.01 31.52 8.61
CA VAL A 467 17.18 31.80 9.45
C VAL A 467 17.32 30.68 10.48
N ALA A 468 18.50 30.07 10.56
CA ALA A 468 18.79 29.02 11.54
C ALA A 468 19.56 29.53 12.77
N THR A 469 20.24 30.68 12.65
CA THR A 469 21.07 31.24 13.73
C THR A 469 20.20 31.66 14.91
N GLY A 470 20.49 31.11 16.09
CA GLY A 470 19.72 31.40 17.30
C GLY A 470 18.41 30.61 17.41
N LEU A 471 17.98 29.89 16.37
CA LEU A 471 16.73 29.11 16.38
C LEU A 471 16.80 28.00 17.43
N LYS A 472 15.91 28.05 18.42
CA LYS A 472 15.81 27.07 19.52
C LYS A 472 14.52 26.29 19.53
N LEU A 473 13.42 26.91 19.11
CA LEU A 473 12.15 26.21 18.87
C LEU A 473 11.82 26.31 17.40
N ASN A 474 11.53 25.19 16.76
CA ASN A 474 11.10 25.14 15.37
C ASN A 474 9.93 24.17 15.20
N TYR A 475 8.75 24.61 15.62
CA TYR A 475 7.53 23.84 15.44
C TYR A 475 6.93 24.18 14.09
N VAL A 476 6.92 23.19 13.19
CA VAL A 476 6.33 23.28 11.85
C VAL A 476 5.32 22.14 11.75
N ALA A 477 4.05 22.47 11.50
CA ALA A 477 2.96 21.49 11.59
C ALA A 477 3.11 20.33 10.60
N SER A 478 3.77 20.56 9.45
CA SER A 478 4.02 19.52 8.44
C SER A 478 5.12 18.52 8.82
N LEU A 479 5.91 18.80 9.85
CA LEU A 479 6.96 17.92 10.34
C LEU A 479 6.54 17.10 11.57
N ASP A 480 5.30 17.30 12.02
CA ASP A 480 4.79 16.71 13.25
C ASP A 480 4.20 15.31 13.04
N THR A 481 4.12 14.53 14.12
CA THR A 481 3.59 13.17 14.06
C THR A 481 2.05 13.20 14.11
N PRO A 482 1.32 12.67 13.11
CA PRO A 482 -0.13 12.73 13.12
C PRO A 482 -0.76 11.84 14.21
N GLY A 483 -1.83 12.32 14.85
CA GLY A 483 -2.73 11.49 15.65
C GLY A 483 -2.25 11.19 17.07
N ASP A 484 -1.16 11.82 17.51
CA ASP A 484 -0.78 11.89 18.91
C ASP A 484 -1.31 13.19 19.55
N ASN A 485 -0.99 13.43 20.82
CA ASN A 485 -1.38 14.64 21.54
C ASN A 485 -0.22 15.64 21.70
N ALA A 486 0.83 15.54 20.87
CA ALA A 486 2.08 16.27 21.07
C ALA A 486 2.57 16.94 19.77
N TRP A 487 2.65 18.27 19.74
CA TRP A 487 3.38 18.96 18.67
C TRP A 487 4.86 19.03 19.02
N SER A 488 5.66 18.21 18.33
CA SER A 488 7.10 18.08 18.54
C SER A 488 7.91 18.82 17.47
N ASP A 489 9.13 19.24 17.81
CA ASP A 489 10.06 19.89 16.87
C ASP A 489 10.79 18.89 15.97
N ALA A 490 10.75 17.60 16.32
CA ALA A 490 11.15 16.46 15.52
C ALA A 490 10.52 15.17 16.08
N ILE A 491 10.33 14.16 15.22
CA ILE A 491 9.84 12.83 15.61
C ILE A 491 10.69 12.26 16.76
N GLY A 492 10.04 11.94 17.89
CA GLY A 492 10.68 11.35 19.08
C GLY A 492 11.37 12.36 20.01
N SER A 493 11.23 13.67 19.76
CA SER A 493 11.71 14.71 20.67
C SER A 493 10.93 14.70 21.99
N SER A 494 11.63 14.86 23.12
CA SER A 494 11.00 15.05 24.43
C SER A 494 10.42 16.47 24.62
N ASN A 495 10.64 17.35 23.64
CA ASN A 495 10.32 18.76 23.69
C ASN A 495 9.09 19.07 22.83
N SER A 496 7.90 19.02 23.44
CA SER A 496 6.64 19.18 22.71
C SER A 496 5.67 20.12 23.41
N PHE A 497 4.77 20.70 22.62
CA PHE A 497 3.50 21.18 23.14
C PHE A 497 2.51 20.03 23.24
N THR A 498 1.71 19.98 24.29
CA THR A 498 0.71 18.95 24.51
C THR A 498 -0.68 19.53 24.32
N PHE A 499 -1.44 18.93 23.40
CA PHE A 499 -2.86 19.19 23.23
C PHE A 499 -3.69 18.40 24.25
N ALA A 500 -4.88 18.90 24.58
CA ALA A 500 -5.78 18.25 25.55
C ALA A 500 -6.32 16.88 25.08
N LYS A 501 -6.25 16.60 23.78
CA LYS A 501 -6.63 15.34 23.12
C LYS A 501 -5.70 15.07 21.95
N ALA A 502 -5.74 13.86 21.38
CA ALA A 502 -5.02 13.57 20.15
C ALA A 502 -5.52 14.45 18.98
N VAL A 503 -4.60 14.96 18.17
CA VAL A 503 -4.87 15.86 17.05
C VAL A 503 -3.96 15.48 15.88
N SER A 504 -4.45 15.71 14.65
CA SER A 504 -3.61 15.67 13.46
C SER A 504 -3.62 17.04 12.79
N PRO A 505 -2.49 17.51 12.26
CA PRO A 505 -2.48 18.70 11.44
C PRO A 505 -3.30 18.43 10.17
N ILE A 506 -4.03 19.43 9.70
CA ILE A 506 -4.79 19.37 8.47
C ILE A 506 -3.92 19.83 7.30
N ALA A 507 -4.07 19.19 6.14
CA ALA A 507 -3.38 19.62 4.93
C ALA A 507 -3.84 21.03 4.50
N VAL A 508 -2.89 21.87 4.12
CA VAL A 508 -3.11 23.25 3.67
C VAL A 508 -2.51 23.40 2.28
N SER A 509 -3.19 24.16 1.42
CA SER A 509 -2.65 24.60 0.14
C SER A 509 -3.05 26.06 -0.10
N ASN A 510 -2.06 26.91 -0.36
CA ASN A 510 -2.25 28.33 -0.64
C ASN A 510 -1.12 28.83 -1.56
N SER A 511 -1.46 29.43 -2.69
CA SER A 511 -0.47 29.90 -3.67
C SER A 511 0.40 31.07 -3.19
N ALA A 512 -0.08 31.87 -2.23
CA ALA A 512 0.71 32.95 -1.63
C ALA A 512 1.65 32.45 -0.52
N PHE A 513 1.40 31.25 0.02
CA PHE A 513 2.21 30.63 1.07
C PHE A 513 2.46 29.14 0.76
N PRO A 514 3.13 28.84 -0.37
CA PRO A 514 3.23 27.48 -0.90
C PRO A 514 3.98 26.51 0.04
N ALA A 515 4.85 27.02 0.92
CA ALA A 515 5.56 26.19 1.90
C ALA A 515 4.71 25.76 3.11
N ILE A 516 3.52 26.33 3.29
CA ILE A 516 2.61 25.95 4.37
C ILE A 516 1.74 24.79 3.88
N THR A 517 2.22 23.56 4.08
CA THR A 517 1.54 22.34 3.62
C THR A 517 0.64 21.69 4.67
N ALA A 518 0.77 22.08 5.94
CA ALA A 518 -0.09 21.63 7.01
C ALA A 518 -0.25 22.68 8.11
N ALA A 519 -1.34 22.60 8.88
CA ALA A 519 -1.59 23.46 10.04
C ALA A 519 -2.51 22.79 11.06
N TYR A 520 -2.47 23.26 12.30
CA TYR A 520 -3.38 22.84 13.35
C TYR A 520 -4.60 23.75 13.43
N SER A 521 -5.81 23.19 13.36
CA SER A 521 -7.04 23.95 13.58
C SER A 521 -7.36 24.04 15.07
N ILE A 522 -6.97 25.15 15.70
CA ILE A 522 -6.97 25.31 17.16
C ILE A 522 -8.40 25.33 17.73
N GLY A 523 -9.33 26.01 17.07
CA GLY A 523 -10.72 26.14 17.55
C GLY A 523 -11.44 24.80 17.77
N SER A 524 -10.99 23.73 17.12
CA SER A 524 -11.54 22.37 17.26
C SER A 524 -10.83 21.50 18.32
N THR A 525 -9.64 21.89 18.74
CA THR A 525 -8.69 21.06 19.51
C THR A 525 -8.34 21.65 20.88
N GLY A 526 -8.57 22.95 21.06
CA GLY A 526 -8.12 23.72 22.22
C GLY A 526 -6.66 24.15 22.05
N GLY A 527 -6.20 25.10 22.88
CA GLY A 527 -4.79 25.50 22.89
C GLY A 527 -3.86 24.38 23.39
N ALA A 528 -2.59 24.46 23.05
CA ALA A 528 -1.54 23.52 23.47
C ALA A 528 -0.68 24.14 24.58
N GLN A 529 -0.21 23.31 25.52
CA GLN A 529 0.62 23.75 26.67
C GLN A 529 1.92 22.93 26.75
N GLY A 530 2.99 23.47 27.33
CA GLY A 530 4.19 22.64 27.63
C GLY A 530 5.57 23.27 27.45
N LEU A 531 5.68 24.54 27.05
CA LEU A 531 6.98 25.20 26.82
C LEU A 531 7.81 25.47 28.08
N ASN A 532 7.23 25.29 29.27
CA ASN A 532 7.85 25.58 30.56
C ASN A 532 9.31 25.04 30.66
N GLN A 533 9.60 23.90 30.03
CA GLN A 533 10.95 23.29 30.07
C GLN A 533 12.05 24.13 29.39
N TYR A 534 11.72 24.92 28.36
CA TYR A 534 12.68 25.79 27.66
C TYR A 534 12.95 27.10 28.37
N PHE A 535 11.98 27.58 29.14
CA PHE A 535 12.01 28.92 29.72
C PHE A 535 12.29 28.91 31.23
N GLU A 536 12.05 27.79 31.95
CA GLU A 536 12.06 27.77 33.43
C GLU A 536 13.30 27.13 34.11
N THR A 537 14.24 26.47 33.40
CA THR A 537 15.18 25.56 34.08
C THR A 537 16.56 26.08 34.49
N ASP A 538 17.00 27.33 34.23
CA ASP A 538 18.25 27.85 34.81
C ASP A 538 18.42 29.39 34.66
N GLY A 539 18.29 30.14 35.77
CA GLY A 539 18.83 31.52 35.91
C GLY A 539 18.28 32.57 34.92
N PRO A 540 18.77 33.83 34.92
CA PRO A 540 18.09 34.98 34.29
C PRO A 540 18.20 34.93 32.76
N ARG A 541 17.41 34.07 32.10
CA ARG A 541 17.30 33.99 30.63
C ARG A 541 16.57 35.19 30.03
N SER A 542 15.93 36.01 30.85
CA SER A 542 15.17 37.18 30.44
C SER A 542 16.02 38.44 30.15
N ARG A 543 17.35 38.33 30.22
CA ARG A 543 18.31 39.40 29.83
C ARG A 543 19.16 39.03 28.63
N GLN A 544 18.51 38.51 27.60
CA GLN A 544 19.09 38.27 26.28
C GLN A 544 18.10 38.72 25.21
N ASP A 545 18.60 39.00 24.01
CA ASP A 545 17.76 39.25 22.85
C ASP A 545 16.89 38.03 22.55
N ALA A 546 15.66 38.28 22.08
CA ALA A 546 14.71 37.23 21.77
C ALA A 546 13.89 37.60 20.55
N THR A 547 13.63 36.62 19.69
CA THR A 547 12.66 36.78 18.60
C THR A 547 11.65 35.64 18.64
N PHE A 548 10.38 35.99 18.50
CA PHE A 548 9.25 35.05 18.42
C PHE A 548 8.58 35.21 17.07
N GLU A 549 8.39 34.11 16.37
CA GLU A 549 7.75 34.08 15.05
C GLU A 549 6.58 33.10 15.08
N VAL A 550 5.42 33.55 14.60
CA VAL A 550 4.23 32.70 14.41
C VAL A 550 3.66 32.91 13.01
N VAL A 551 3.23 31.81 12.39
CA VAL A 551 2.54 31.82 11.10
C VAL A 551 1.18 31.16 11.25
N PHE A 552 0.13 31.94 10.97
CA PHE A 552 -1.24 31.59 11.30
C PHE A 552 -2.23 32.08 10.26
N ARG A 553 -3.40 31.46 10.20
CA ARG A 553 -4.53 31.85 9.36
C ARG A 553 -5.65 32.40 10.21
N VAL A 554 -6.08 33.63 9.91
CA VAL A 554 -7.27 34.24 10.46
C VAL A 554 -8.46 33.89 9.57
N ASN A 555 -9.38 33.08 10.08
CA ASN A 555 -10.58 32.64 9.34
C ASN A 555 -11.75 33.61 9.49
N ASP A 556 -11.91 34.20 10.68
CA ASP A 556 -12.97 35.16 11.00
C ASP A 556 -12.43 36.22 11.97
N THR A 557 -12.32 37.46 11.49
CA THR A 557 -11.85 38.60 12.30
C THR A 557 -12.91 39.08 13.31
N ALA A 558 -14.13 38.55 13.28
CA ALA A 558 -15.17 38.80 14.28
C ALA A 558 -15.17 37.77 15.43
N ALA A 559 -14.31 36.74 15.37
CA ALA A 559 -14.32 35.62 16.30
C ALA A 559 -13.64 35.94 17.65
N GLY A 560 -14.28 36.77 18.48
CA GLY A 560 -13.89 36.96 19.89
C GLY A 560 -12.64 37.81 20.14
N ALA A 561 -12.40 38.08 21.42
CA ALA A 561 -11.28 38.88 21.92
C ALA A 561 -10.24 38.00 22.62
N ASP A 562 -9.00 38.52 22.72
CA ASP A 562 -7.92 37.98 23.57
C ASP A 562 -7.48 36.54 23.23
N GLN A 563 -7.45 36.21 21.94
CA GLN A 563 -7.00 34.91 21.43
C GLN A 563 -5.47 34.84 21.43
N VAL A 564 -4.88 33.94 22.21
CA VAL A 564 -3.43 33.81 22.32
C VAL A 564 -2.89 33.01 21.14
N LEU A 565 -2.09 33.62 20.27
CA LEU A 565 -1.37 32.91 19.22
C LEU A 565 -0.12 32.24 19.80
N LEU A 566 0.64 32.98 20.60
CA LEU A 566 1.79 32.49 21.35
C LEU A 566 1.94 33.27 22.64
N GLU A 567 2.20 32.55 23.73
CA GLU A 567 2.54 33.13 25.02
C GLU A 567 3.73 32.39 25.65
N VAL A 568 4.68 33.19 26.13
CA VAL A 568 5.83 32.74 26.91
C VAL A 568 5.88 33.61 28.16
N GLY A 569 5.66 33.01 29.34
CA GLY A 569 5.47 33.79 30.55
C GLY A 569 4.45 33.18 31.50
N GLY A 570 4.34 33.76 32.70
CA GLY A 570 3.31 33.40 33.66
C GLY A 570 3.38 34.26 34.94
N ALA A 571 2.21 34.54 35.51
CA ALA A 571 2.02 35.36 36.72
C ALA A 571 2.47 36.82 36.60
N ALA A 572 1.93 37.53 35.60
CA ALA A 572 2.10 38.97 35.38
C ALA A 572 3.43 39.43 34.74
N SER A 573 4.26 38.53 34.23
CA SER A 573 5.46 38.85 33.43
C SER A 573 5.60 37.89 32.26
N GLY A 574 5.95 38.39 31.07
CA GLY A 574 6.08 37.57 29.87
C GLY A 574 5.99 38.32 28.54
N VAL A 575 5.78 37.54 27.49
CA VAL A 575 5.55 37.97 26.11
C VAL A 575 4.29 37.29 25.58
N GLY A 576 3.43 38.08 24.94
CA GLY A 576 2.23 37.59 24.28
C GLY A 576 2.12 38.12 22.85
N ILE A 577 1.82 37.22 21.90
CA ILE A 577 1.26 37.56 20.59
C ILE A 577 -0.22 37.19 20.65
N VAL A 578 -1.09 38.20 20.66
CA VAL A 578 -2.52 38.06 20.95
C VAL A 578 -3.35 38.71 19.85
N LEU A 579 -4.44 38.07 19.46
CA LEU A 579 -5.40 38.61 18.49
C LEU A 579 -6.71 39.00 19.19
N ASN A 580 -7.11 40.26 19.04
CA ASN A 580 -8.38 40.79 19.53
C ASN A 580 -9.21 41.32 18.35
N GLY A 581 -10.17 40.53 17.88
CA GLY A 581 -10.87 40.80 16.63
C GLY A 581 -9.90 40.82 15.43
N ASP A 582 -9.77 41.97 14.77
CA ASP A 582 -8.82 42.21 13.69
C ASP A 582 -7.50 42.85 14.17
N GLU A 583 -7.33 43.10 15.47
CA GLU A 583 -6.12 43.74 16.00
C GLU A 583 -5.15 42.71 16.60
N LEU A 584 -3.99 42.56 15.97
CA LEU A 584 -2.85 41.82 16.47
C LEU A 584 -2.07 42.71 17.46
N LEU A 585 -1.81 42.17 18.65
CA LEU A 585 -1.02 42.76 19.71
C LEU A 585 0.23 41.93 19.95
N PHE A 586 1.39 42.58 19.94
CA PHE A 586 2.62 42.07 20.56
C PHE A 586 2.86 42.82 21.86
N ASN A 587 2.80 42.09 22.96
CA ASN A 587 2.90 42.60 24.32
C ASN A 587 4.16 42.04 24.98
N VAL A 588 4.92 42.91 25.65
CA VAL A 588 6.12 42.56 26.43
C VAL A 588 6.05 43.27 27.78
N ASP A 589 6.24 42.54 28.88
CA ASP A 589 6.27 43.13 30.23
C ASP A 589 7.50 44.03 30.46
N GLY A 590 7.30 45.19 31.07
CA GLY A 590 8.32 46.22 31.30
C GLY A 590 8.18 46.93 32.66
N THR A 591 9.29 47.44 33.21
CA THR A 591 9.33 48.04 34.56
C THR A 591 8.46 49.28 34.80
N GLY A 592 7.90 49.88 33.74
CA GLY A 592 7.06 51.08 33.77
C GLY A 592 5.62 50.86 33.32
N GLY A 593 5.23 49.62 33.03
CA GLY A 593 3.98 49.24 32.36
C GLY A 593 4.26 48.42 31.09
N ASP A 594 3.21 47.79 30.57
CA ASP A 594 3.31 46.89 29.42
C ASP A 594 3.71 47.63 28.14
N ILE A 595 4.55 47.00 27.32
CA ILE A 595 5.02 47.50 26.02
C ILE A 595 4.15 46.86 24.93
N ASP A 596 3.25 47.65 24.37
CA ASP A 596 2.28 47.20 23.37
C ASP A 596 2.60 47.73 21.97
N LEU A 597 2.72 46.82 21.00
CA LEU A 597 2.74 47.12 19.57
C LEU A 597 1.54 46.46 18.89
N ARG A 598 0.80 47.22 18.07
CA ARG A 598 -0.47 46.79 17.48
C ARG A 598 -0.45 46.88 15.96
N ALA A 599 -1.13 45.96 15.29
CA ALA A 599 -1.36 45.99 13.85
C ALA A 599 -2.73 45.40 13.49
N THR A 600 -3.41 45.97 12.50
CA THR A 600 -4.66 45.42 11.98
C THR A 600 -4.40 44.33 10.96
N LEU A 601 -5.15 43.22 11.03
CA LEU A 601 -5.10 42.09 10.13
C LEU A 601 -6.33 42.03 9.22
N ALA A 602 -6.16 41.38 8.07
CA ALA A 602 -7.27 40.95 7.24
C ALA A 602 -7.51 39.44 7.44
N PRO A 603 -8.62 38.87 6.93
CA PRO A 603 -8.74 37.41 6.82
C PRO A 603 -7.65 36.85 5.90
N GLY A 604 -7.05 35.73 6.27
CA GLY A 604 -5.99 35.08 5.49
C GLY A 604 -4.78 34.64 6.31
N TRP A 605 -3.73 34.22 5.60
CA TRP A 605 -2.46 33.81 6.18
C TRP A 605 -1.58 35.01 6.51
N HIS A 606 -0.96 34.98 7.69
CA HIS A 606 -0.08 36.01 8.20
C HIS A 606 1.15 35.41 8.89
N GLN A 607 2.27 36.13 8.82
CA GLN A 607 3.44 35.93 9.66
C GLN A 607 3.55 37.12 10.61
N ALA A 608 3.59 36.87 11.92
CA ALA A 608 3.92 37.87 12.92
C ALA A 608 5.26 37.55 13.56
N VAL A 609 6.14 38.55 13.65
CA VAL A 609 7.45 38.42 14.28
C VAL A 609 7.66 39.51 15.31
N GLY A 610 7.77 39.13 16.58
CA GLY A 610 8.08 40.02 17.69
C GLY A 610 9.56 39.92 18.05
N VAL A 611 10.27 41.04 18.00
CA VAL A 611 11.72 41.13 18.26
C VAL A 611 11.96 41.97 19.51
N ILE A 612 12.74 41.43 20.44
CA ILE A 612 13.24 42.10 21.65
C ILE A 612 14.75 42.18 21.52
N ASP A 613 15.27 43.40 21.50
CA ASP A 613 16.69 43.73 21.38
C ASP A 613 17.15 44.46 22.64
N LEU A 614 18.02 43.83 23.43
CA LEU A 614 18.45 44.35 24.73
C LEU A 614 19.79 45.06 24.60
N ASP A 615 19.72 46.39 24.42
CA ASP A 615 20.89 47.24 24.19
C ASP A 615 21.34 48.00 25.44
N ALA A 616 22.65 48.26 25.55
CA ALA A 616 23.23 48.98 26.70
C ALA A 616 22.76 50.45 26.83
N GLY A 617 22.09 50.99 25.81
CA GLY A 617 21.51 52.34 25.76
C GLY A 617 20.00 52.41 26.04
N GLY A 618 19.34 51.26 26.24
CA GLY A 618 17.89 51.12 26.39
C GLY A 618 17.33 50.11 25.38
N ASP A 619 16.39 49.28 25.83
CA ASP A 619 15.91 48.13 25.06
C ASP A 619 14.99 48.57 23.91
N THR A 620 14.95 47.80 22.82
CA THR A 620 14.06 48.03 21.69
C THR A 620 13.13 46.84 21.48
N VAL A 621 11.84 47.11 21.32
CA VAL A 621 10.82 46.12 20.99
C VAL A 621 10.23 46.46 19.63
N THR A 622 10.20 45.50 18.71
CA THR A 622 9.71 45.70 17.33
C THR A 622 8.74 44.60 16.95
N LEU A 623 7.66 44.96 16.25
CA LEU A 623 6.72 44.02 15.66
C LEU A 623 6.82 44.13 14.14
N TYR A 624 6.93 42.96 13.50
CA TYR A 624 6.84 42.80 12.05
C TYR A 624 5.58 42.00 11.71
N LEU A 625 4.97 42.36 10.59
CA LEU A 625 3.88 41.62 9.98
C LEU A 625 4.24 41.38 8.50
N ASN A 626 4.18 40.12 8.08
CA ASN A 626 4.43 39.70 6.70
C ASN A 626 5.76 40.23 6.14
N GLY A 627 6.85 40.03 6.90
CA GLY A 627 8.18 40.51 6.53
C GLY A 627 8.43 42.01 6.74
N GLN A 628 7.41 42.82 7.07
CA GLN A 628 7.52 44.29 7.14
C GLN A 628 7.37 44.82 8.58
N PRO A 629 8.16 45.82 9.02
CA PRO A 629 8.01 46.39 10.35
C PRO A 629 6.72 47.21 10.44
N VAL A 630 5.89 46.94 11.46
CA VAL A 630 4.64 47.67 11.71
C VAL A 630 4.75 48.64 12.88
N GLY A 631 5.71 48.43 13.79
CA GLY A 631 6.01 49.37 14.87
C GLY A 631 7.28 49.00 15.63
N SER A 632 7.95 50.00 16.21
CA SER A 632 9.16 49.84 17.02
C SER A 632 9.20 50.88 18.14
N LEU A 633 9.49 50.44 19.36
CA LEU A 633 9.61 51.27 20.55
C LEU A 633 11.02 51.11 21.13
N ALA A 634 11.79 52.19 21.13
CA ALA A 634 13.15 52.24 21.69
C ALA A 634 13.17 52.81 23.11
N ASN A 635 14.30 52.66 23.81
CA ASN A 635 14.52 53.12 25.19
C ASN A 635 13.54 52.52 26.20
N GLN A 636 13.13 51.28 25.97
CA GLN A 636 12.32 50.51 26.90
C GLN A 636 13.19 49.90 28.00
N SER A 637 12.53 49.37 29.03
CA SER A 637 13.19 48.68 30.15
C SER A 637 12.49 47.33 30.36
N VAL A 638 12.95 46.35 29.59
CA VAL A 638 12.51 44.95 29.57
C VAL A 638 13.33 44.22 30.64
N VAL A 639 12.66 43.71 31.67
CA VAL A 639 13.35 43.07 32.81
C VAL A 639 13.13 41.56 32.85
N ASP A 640 11.91 41.09 32.60
CA ASP A 640 11.61 39.67 32.58
C ASP A 640 10.59 39.30 31.50
N TRP A 641 11.07 38.98 30.30
CA TRP A 641 10.22 38.54 29.20
C TRP A 641 9.90 37.03 29.24
N SER A 642 10.52 36.21 30.11
CA SER A 642 10.40 34.73 30.07
C SER A 642 9.78 34.10 31.33
N GLY A 643 8.84 34.80 32.00
CA GLY A 643 8.19 34.39 33.26
C GLY A 643 7.54 32.97 33.29
N GLY A 644 7.02 32.57 34.47
CA GLY A 644 6.72 31.17 34.84
C GLY A 644 5.47 30.46 34.28
N ASN A 645 4.81 29.69 35.15
CA ASN A 645 4.12 28.39 34.98
C ASN A 645 3.05 28.10 33.90
N LEU A 646 2.72 28.99 32.96
CA LEU A 646 1.65 28.74 31.96
C LEU A 646 2.01 29.26 30.56
N SER A 647 2.72 28.44 29.78
CA SER A 647 2.99 28.74 28.37
C SER A 647 2.05 27.97 27.43
N GLY A 648 1.61 28.61 26.34
CA GLY A 648 0.78 27.92 25.36
C GLY A 648 0.62 28.59 24.00
N LEU A 649 0.21 27.78 23.02
CA LEU A 649 -0.20 28.20 21.68
C LEU A 649 -1.72 28.07 21.58
N GLY A 650 -2.38 29.07 20.99
CA GLY A 650 -3.81 28.97 20.70
C GLY A 650 -4.73 29.04 21.93
N ALA A 651 -4.24 29.49 23.08
CA ALA A 651 -5.00 29.51 24.33
C ALA A 651 -6.11 30.57 24.34
N GLY A 652 -7.15 30.33 25.14
CA GLY A 652 -8.31 31.22 25.24
C GLY A 652 -8.18 32.34 26.27
N ALA A 653 -7.06 32.47 26.97
CA ALA A 653 -6.80 33.60 27.84
C ALA A 653 -5.30 33.75 28.04
N SER A 654 -4.83 34.99 28.05
CA SER A 654 -3.44 35.28 28.39
C SER A 654 -3.24 35.37 29.90
N SER A 655 -2.10 34.91 30.40
CA SER A 655 -1.70 35.08 31.80
C SER A 655 -0.73 36.27 32.01
N VAL A 656 -0.42 37.00 30.94
CA VAL A 656 0.44 38.20 30.92
C VAL A 656 -0.38 39.45 31.25
N THR A 657 0.20 40.41 31.99
CA THR A 657 -0.44 41.71 32.25
C THR A 657 -0.57 42.56 30.99
N GLY A 658 -1.57 43.45 30.96
CA GLY A 658 -1.81 44.34 29.81
C GLY A 658 -2.69 43.74 28.72
N VAL A 659 -2.77 42.41 28.65
CA VAL A 659 -3.76 41.70 27.83
C VAL A 659 -5.06 41.60 28.62
N THR A 660 -6.15 42.14 28.09
CA THR A 660 -7.42 42.14 28.84
C THR A 660 -8.04 40.75 28.93
N SER A 661 -8.74 40.51 30.04
CA SER A 661 -9.94 39.67 30.16
C SER A 661 -9.84 38.23 30.70
N THR A 662 -10.85 37.97 31.53
CA THR A 662 -11.03 36.85 32.43
C THR A 662 -11.89 35.72 31.85
N VAL A 663 -12.28 35.76 30.57
CA VAL A 663 -12.95 34.66 29.84
C VAL A 663 -12.76 34.84 28.33
N GLY A 664 -11.84 34.12 27.70
CA GLY A 664 -11.75 34.07 26.23
C GLY A 664 -11.81 32.63 25.69
N SER A 665 -12.05 32.53 24.38
CA SER A 665 -12.11 31.27 23.64
C SER A 665 -10.76 30.98 22.97
N PRO A 666 -10.35 29.71 22.79
CA PRO A 666 -9.15 29.34 22.05
C PRO A 666 -9.10 29.99 20.67
N PHE A 667 -7.89 30.14 20.10
CA PHE A 667 -7.74 30.76 18.79
C PHE A 667 -8.62 30.08 17.72
N HIS A 668 -9.47 30.88 17.06
CA HIS A 668 -10.43 30.48 16.04
C HIS A 668 -9.80 30.57 14.64
N GLY A 669 -8.67 29.89 14.47
CA GLY A 669 -7.92 29.86 13.23
C GLY A 669 -7.00 28.66 13.14
N ASP A 670 -6.04 28.75 12.23
CA ASP A 670 -5.09 27.68 11.99
C ASP A 670 -3.66 28.16 12.28
N LEU A 671 -2.85 27.33 12.95
CA LEU A 671 -1.47 27.64 13.29
C LEU A 671 -0.54 26.67 12.55
N ALA A 672 0.38 27.20 11.75
CA ALA A 672 1.29 26.39 10.92
C ALA A 672 2.71 26.34 11.47
N ILE A 673 3.22 27.46 11.99
CA ILE A 673 4.60 27.58 12.44
C ILE A 673 4.64 28.37 13.75
N ALA A 674 5.45 27.91 14.70
CA ALA A 674 5.85 28.66 15.89
C ALA A 674 7.36 28.49 16.12
N ARG A 675 8.08 29.60 16.17
CA ARG A 675 9.55 29.63 16.32
C ARG A 675 9.99 30.59 17.41
N TYR A 676 11.08 30.24 18.08
CA TYR A 676 11.76 31.08 19.04
C TYR A 676 13.26 31.08 18.78
N TYR A 677 13.83 32.27 18.69
CA TYR A 677 15.25 32.52 18.51
C TYR A 677 15.84 33.05 19.82
N GLN A 678 16.72 32.27 20.44
CA GLN A 678 17.37 32.59 21.69
C GLN A 678 18.63 33.43 21.47
N ASN A 679 18.79 34.48 22.28
CA ASN A 679 19.93 35.39 22.25
C ASN A 679 20.15 35.93 20.82
N LYS A 680 19.03 36.28 20.17
CA LYS A 680 19.01 36.74 18.79
C LYS A 680 17.85 37.72 18.55
N SER A 681 18.24 38.96 18.28
CA SER A 681 17.42 39.96 17.59
C SER A 681 17.55 39.72 16.08
N LEU A 682 16.45 39.35 15.41
CA LEU A 682 16.45 39.24 13.95
C LEU A 682 16.45 40.65 13.34
N SER A 683 17.36 40.88 12.40
CA SER A 683 17.34 42.09 11.58
C SER A 683 16.14 42.10 10.62
N ALA A 684 15.78 43.27 10.07
CA ALA A 684 14.70 43.37 9.09
C ALA A 684 14.90 42.43 7.88
N LEU A 685 16.15 42.27 7.42
CA LEU A 685 16.49 41.36 6.32
C LEU A 685 16.29 39.88 6.70
N GLU A 686 16.63 39.51 7.94
CA GLU A 686 16.42 38.15 8.45
C GLU A 686 14.93 37.82 8.63
N VAL A 687 14.11 38.81 9.04
CA VAL A 687 12.65 38.67 9.11
C VAL A 687 12.06 38.54 7.69
N GLU A 688 12.50 39.37 6.74
CA GLU A 688 12.11 39.27 5.34
C GLU A 688 12.53 37.91 4.74
N GLN A 689 13.70 37.40 5.08
CA GLN A 689 14.15 36.07 4.66
C GLN A 689 13.23 34.96 5.19
N ASN A 690 12.83 35.02 6.47
CA ASN A 690 11.88 34.05 7.02
C ASN A 690 10.50 34.14 6.34
N PHE A 691 10.05 35.35 6.00
CA PHE A 691 8.80 35.55 5.25
C PHE A 691 8.92 35.00 3.83
N ALA A 692 10.05 35.25 3.16
CA ALA A 692 10.35 34.68 1.86
C ALA A 692 10.43 33.15 1.91
N ALA A 693 10.91 32.57 3.02
CA ALA A 693 10.98 31.12 3.20
C ALA A 693 9.60 30.43 3.24
N ILE A 694 8.52 31.17 3.52
CA ILE A 694 7.15 30.62 3.51
C ILE A 694 6.33 31.04 2.28
N THR A 695 6.74 32.10 1.58
CA THR A 695 6.02 32.68 0.43
C THR A 695 6.69 32.41 -0.92
N SER A 696 7.98 32.10 -0.95
CA SER A 696 8.70 31.76 -2.20
C SER A 696 8.23 30.40 -2.73
N PRO A 697 8.22 30.21 -4.07
CA PRO A 697 7.98 28.91 -4.67
C PRO A 697 8.84 27.82 -4.02
N LEU A 698 8.26 26.62 -3.90
CA LEU A 698 8.99 25.46 -3.41
C LEU A 698 10.04 25.02 -4.44
N ALA A 699 11.15 24.47 -3.94
CA ALA A 699 12.14 23.90 -4.82
C ALA A 699 11.54 22.69 -5.53
N LYS A 700 11.61 22.70 -6.85
CA LYS A 700 11.22 21.56 -7.66
C LYS A 700 12.26 20.47 -7.53
N VAL A 701 11.80 19.26 -7.28
CA VAL A 701 12.62 18.06 -7.11
C VAL A 701 12.36 17.16 -8.31
N ALA A 702 13.43 16.84 -9.01
CA ALA A 702 13.42 15.89 -10.10
C ALA A 702 13.34 14.46 -9.58
N SER A 703 12.60 13.64 -10.32
CA SER A 703 12.56 12.20 -10.18
C SER A 703 13.66 11.57 -11.02
N LEU A 704 14.27 10.51 -10.48
CA LEU A 704 15.24 9.69 -11.19
C LEU A 704 14.67 8.29 -11.39
N LEU A 705 14.51 7.88 -12.65
CA LEU A 705 14.34 6.47 -13.00
C LEU A 705 15.70 5.84 -13.28
N GLN A 706 16.07 4.82 -12.51
CA GLN A 706 17.25 3.98 -12.78
C GLN A 706 16.85 2.66 -13.42
N VAL A 707 17.50 2.30 -14.52
CA VAL A 707 17.37 1.00 -15.19
C VAL A 707 18.76 0.37 -15.28
N GLU A 708 18.99 -0.71 -14.52
CA GLU A 708 20.28 -1.43 -14.54
C GLU A 708 20.48 -2.25 -15.83
N GLY A 709 19.38 -2.64 -16.48
CA GLY A 709 19.40 -3.36 -17.76
C GLY A 709 19.27 -2.44 -18.97
N ASP A 710 18.74 -3.00 -20.05
CA ASP A 710 18.38 -2.26 -21.26
C ASP A 710 17.00 -1.60 -21.10
N LEU A 711 16.84 -0.40 -21.66
CA LEU A 711 15.54 0.24 -21.88
C LEU A 711 15.17 0.19 -23.36
N ARG A 712 14.03 -0.42 -23.69
CA ARG A 712 13.52 -0.50 -25.05
C ARG A 712 12.15 0.18 -25.15
N LEU A 713 12.08 1.24 -25.95
CA LEU A 713 10.84 1.94 -26.32
C LEU A 713 10.47 1.51 -27.75
N GLU A 714 9.49 0.61 -27.86
CA GLU A 714 9.00 0.11 -29.15
C GLU A 714 7.88 0.98 -29.71
N ASN A 715 7.42 0.64 -30.92
CA ASN A 715 6.47 1.45 -31.68
C ASN A 715 5.27 1.93 -30.84
N GLY A 716 5.02 3.24 -30.90
CA GLY A 716 3.93 3.90 -30.22
C GLY A 716 4.17 4.15 -28.74
N SER A 717 5.36 3.85 -28.22
CA SER A 717 5.70 4.17 -26.83
C SER A 717 6.04 5.65 -26.67
N GLU A 718 5.72 6.20 -25.50
CA GLU A 718 5.96 7.59 -25.16
C GLU A 718 6.81 7.66 -23.88
N LEU A 719 7.90 8.43 -23.91
CA LEU A 719 8.63 8.84 -22.72
C LEU A 719 8.22 10.27 -22.35
N ARG A 720 7.79 10.49 -21.11
CA ARG A 720 7.48 11.80 -20.54
C ARG A 720 8.45 12.16 -19.44
N VAL A 721 8.93 13.39 -19.47
CA VAL A 721 9.81 13.99 -18.45
C VAL A 721 9.41 15.44 -18.22
N ASP A 722 9.50 15.91 -16.97
CA ASP A 722 9.26 17.31 -16.64
C ASP A 722 10.56 18.08 -16.43
N LEU A 723 10.55 19.34 -16.85
CA LEU A 723 11.63 20.30 -16.66
C LEU A 723 11.23 21.36 -15.64
N GLY A 724 12.19 21.87 -14.89
CA GLY A 724 11.99 22.93 -13.90
C GLY A 724 13.01 24.05 -14.06
N ASP A 725 13.11 24.92 -13.06
CA ASP A 725 14.05 26.03 -13.10
C ASP A 725 15.51 25.55 -12.94
N HIS A 726 16.45 26.38 -13.42
CA HIS A 726 17.89 26.20 -13.17
C HIS A 726 18.48 24.83 -13.58
N GLY A 727 17.92 24.19 -14.60
CA GLY A 727 18.41 22.90 -15.10
C GLY A 727 17.91 21.68 -14.36
N VAL A 728 16.94 21.84 -13.43
CA VAL A 728 16.23 20.71 -12.82
C VAL A 728 15.40 20.00 -13.89
N ALA A 729 15.51 18.68 -13.97
CA ALA A 729 14.75 17.88 -14.91
C ALA A 729 14.60 16.45 -14.38
N ASP A 730 13.44 15.85 -14.61
CA ASP A 730 13.29 14.40 -14.48
C ASP A 730 14.26 13.69 -15.41
N LYS A 731 14.79 12.57 -14.92
CA LYS A 731 15.88 11.88 -15.59
C LYS A 731 15.67 10.37 -15.63
N VAL A 732 16.00 9.78 -16.78
CA VAL A 732 16.15 8.34 -16.93
C VAL A 732 17.64 7.99 -17.03
N SER A 733 18.13 7.14 -16.15
CA SER A 733 19.51 6.64 -16.14
C SER A 733 19.54 5.16 -16.46
N ILE A 734 20.14 4.80 -17.58
CA ILE A 734 20.16 3.44 -18.15
C ILE A 734 21.59 2.92 -18.15
N ALA A 735 21.88 1.90 -17.36
CA ALA A 735 23.21 1.30 -17.34
C ALA A 735 23.49 0.46 -18.59
N GLY A 736 22.45 -0.09 -19.22
CA GLY A 736 22.51 -0.78 -20.50
C GLY A 736 22.28 0.14 -21.71
N SER A 737 21.68 -0.44 -22.74
CA SER A 737 21.35 0.27 -23.98
C SER A 737 19.97 0.90 -23.96
N LEU A 738 19.86 2.09 -24.56
CA LEU A 738 18.60 2.71 -24.96
C LEU A 738 18.27 2.30 -26.39
N SER A 739 17.15 1.63 -26.62
CA SER A 739 16.64 1.28 -27.95
C SER A 739 15.35 2.04 -28.25
N LEU A 740 15.34 2.79 -29.34
CA LEU A 740 14.22 3.60 -29.81
C LEU A 740 13.71 3.05 -31.15
N ASP A 741 12.44 2.68 -31.22
CA ASP A 741 11.78 2.19 -32.42
C ASP A 741 10.39 2.84 -32.52
N ASP A 742 10.28 3.93 -33.29
CA ASP A 742 9.05 4.71 -33.45
C ASP A 742 8.44 5.20 -32.11
N ALA A 743 9.31 5.69 -31.22
CA ALA A 743 8.96 6.22 -29.91
C ALA A 743 8.87 7.76 -29.91
N THR A 744 8.03 8.31 -29.04
CA THR A 744 7.88 9.76 -28.83
C THR A 744 8.53 10.19 -27.52
N LEU A 745 9.22 11.33 -27.52
CA LEU A 745 9.59 12.05 -26.30
C LEU A 745 8.64 13.22 -26.09
N THR A 746 8.05 13.32 -24.92
CA THR A 746 7.22 14.44 -24.50
C THR A 746 7.89 15.11 -23.31
N VAL A 747 8.07 16.43 -23.40
CA VAL A 747 8.70 17.23 -22.36
C VAL A 747 7.70 18.28 -21.91
N ALA A 748 7.48 18.39 -20.60
CA ALA A 748 6.71 19.49 -20.02
C ALA A 748 7.63 20.44 -19.23
N TYR A 749 7.12 21.64 -18.93
CA TYR A 749 7.82 22.62 -18.10
C TYR A 749 6.94 22.99 -16.90
N ASP A 750 7.49 22.79 -15.70
CA ASP A 750 6.91 23.07 -14.39
C ASP A 750 7.88 23.93 -13.57
N GLY A 751 8.42 24.99 -14.19
CA GLY A 751 9.28 26.01 -13.57
C GLY A 751 8.73 27.43 -13.71
N GLU A 752 9.19 28.35 -12.87
CA GLU A 752 8.90 29.79 -12.94
C GLU A 752 10.13 30.64 -12.54
N PRO A 753 10.58 31.62 -13.37
CA PRO A 753 9.98 32.09 -14.63
C PRO A 753 10.21 31.12 -15.80
N GLY A 754 9.65 31.42 -16.98
CA GLY A 754 9.83 30.65 -18.21
C GLY A 754 11.31 30.36 -18.59
N ILE A 755 11.50 29.35 -19.45
CA ILE A 755 12.82 28.85 -19.86
C ILE A 755 13.65 29.94 -20.57
N GLN A 756 14.91 30.08 -20.18
CA GLN A 756 15.83 31.11 -20.67
C GLN A 756 16.84 30.58 -21.70
N ALA A 757 17.42 31.49 -22.51
CA ALA A 757 18.55 31.17 -23.37
C ALA A 757 19.73 30.63 -22.56
N GLY A 758 20.33 29.53 -23.01
CA GLY A 758 21.44 28.85 -22.34
C GLY A 758 21.00 27.86 -21.26
N SER A 759 19.70 27.74 -20.97
CA SER A 759 19.21 26.65 -20.10
C SER A 759 19.54 25.30 -20.70
N SER A 760 19.95 24.36 -19.85
CA SER A 760 20.38 23.01 -20.23
C SER A 760 19.84 22.01 -19.22
N PHE A 761 19.30 20.90 -19.72
CA PHE A 761 18.60 19.89 -18.95
C PHE A 761 19.11 18.51 -19.33
N ASP A 762 19.62 17.79 -18.35
CA ASP A 762 20.11 16.41 -18.50
C ASP A 762 18.97 15.45 -18.15
N VAL A 763 18.37 14.85 -19.19
CA VAL A 763 17.14 14.05 -19.10
C VAL A 763 17.40 12.55 -19.32
N LEU A 764 18.56 12.16 -19.88
CA LEU A 764 18.85 10.79 -20.26
C LEU A 764 20.33 10.43 -20.06
N ASP A 765 20.63 9.39 -19.26
CA ASP A 765 21.92 8.70 -19.32
C ASP A 765 21.75 7.32 -19.95
N PHE A 766 22.68 6.90 -20.81
CA PHE A 766 22.72 5.56 -21.37
C PHE A 766 24.15 5.13 -21.71
N ALA A 767 24.45 3.84 -21.65
CA ALA A 767 25.76 3.33 -22.07
C ALA A 767 25.92 3.25 -23.59
N ALA A 768 24.81 3.00 -24.30
CA ALA A 768 24.74 3.00 -25.76
C ALA A 768 23.31 3.33 -26.21
N VAL A 769 23.16 3.87 -27.41
CA VAL A 769 21.85 4.16 -28.01
C VAL A 769 21.72 3.52 -29.40
N GLN A 770 20.52 3.06 -29.73
CA GLN A 770 20.15 2.60 -31.07
C GLN A 770 18.80 3.22 -31.46
N GLY A 771 18.75 3.76 -32.68
CA GLY A 771 17.56 4.47 -33.17
C GLY A 771 17.49 5.92 -32.72
N GLU A 772 16.39 6.58 -33.06
CA GLU A 772 16.10 7.98 -32.75
C GLU A 772 14.63 8.09 -32.32
N PHE A 773 14.26 9.16 -31.62
CA PHE A 773 12.85 9.46 -31.38
C PHE A 773 12.18 9.82 -32.71
N ALA A 774 11.04 9.22 -33.00
CA ALA A 774 10.28 9.52 -34.22
C ALA A 774 9.56 10.88 -34.13
N ALA A 775 9.21 11.30 -32.92
CA ALA A 775 8.63 12.60 -32.65
C ALA A 775 9.10 13.13 -31.28
N MET A 776 9.12 14.47 -31.17
CA MET A 776 9.35 15.17 -29.92
C MET A 776 8.25 16.22 -29.72
N THR A 777 7.63 16.24 -28.55
CA THR A 777 6.72 17.29 -28.08
C THR A 777 7.45 18.10 -27.04
N LEU A 778 7.76 19.37 -27.35
CA LEU A 778 8.55 20.24 -26.48
C LEU A 778 7.71 21.44 -25.99
N PRO A 779 7.99 21.99 -24.80
CA PRO A 779 7.31 23.19 -24.30
C PRO A 779 7.51 24.38 -25.24
N GLN A 780 6.49 25.23 -25.31
CA GLN A 780 6.59 26.49 -26.03
C GLN A 780 7.61 27.41 -25.34
N LEU A 781 8.50 28.02 -26.13
CA LEU A 781 9.50 28.98 -25.67
C LEU A 781 9.06 30.43 -25.91
N ASP A 782 9.72 31.35 -25.21
CA ASP A 782 9.59 32.79 -25.47
C ASP A 782 10.13 33.17 -26.85
N SER A 783 9.63 34.29 -27.38
CA SER A 783 9.99 34.75 -28.73
C SER A 783 11.50 34.97 -28.89
N GLY A 784 12.07 34.34 -29.92
CA GLY A 784 13.49 34.44 -30.24
C GLY A 784 14.37 33.38 -29.61
N LEU A 785 13.77 32.38 -28.97
CA LEU A 785 14.45 31.18 -28.49
C LEU A 785 14.06 29.97 -29.34
N MET A 786 14.92 28.96 -29.34
CA MET A 786 14.66 27.66 -29.96
C MET A 786 15.31 26.53 -29.16
N TRP A 787 14.83 25.30 -29.36
CA TRP A 787 15.36 24.11 -28.70
C TRP A 787 16.57 23.57 -29.47
N ASN A 788 17.65 23.29 -28.74
CA ASN A 788 18.79 22.51 -29.21
C ASN A 788 18.71 21.09 -28.63
N THR A 789 18.38 20.14 -29.50
CA THR A 789 18.23 18.70 -29.21
C THR A 789 19.37 17.85 -29.78
N GLY A 790 20.36 18.44 -30.47
CA GLY A 790 21.45 17.70 -31.10
C GLY A 790 22.35 16.92 -30.11
N ARG A 791 22.28 17.28 -28.82
CA ARG A 791 23.01 16.64 -27.72
C ARG A 791 22.18 15.59 -26.97
N LEU A 792 20.91 15.39 -27.32
CA LEU A 792 20.01 14.49 -26.60
C LEU A 792 20.48 13.02 -26.65
N LEU A 793 20.80 12.51 -27.84
CA LEU A 793 21.21 11.11 -28.04
C LEU A 793 22.74 10.89 -27.99
N SER A 794 23.51 11.92 -27.65
CA SER A 794 24.96 11.82 -27.46
C SER A 794 25.41 12.11 -26.03
N GLU A 795 24.71 13.04 -25.36
CA GLU A 795 25.04 13.50 -24.01
C GLU A 795 23.84 13.48 -23.06
N GLY A 796 22.63 13.16 -23.52
CA GLY A 796 21.44 13.15 -22.68
C GLY A 796 20.74 14.48 -22.52
N VAL A 797 21.19 15.51 -23.24
CA VAL A 797 20.89 16.90 -22.92
C VAL A 797 19.95 17.53 -23.94
N VAL A 798 18.86 18.14 -23.46
CA VAL A 798 18.11 19.16 -24.20
C VAL A 798 18.49 20.55 -23.66
N SER A 799 18.62 21.52 -24.55
CA SER A 799 19.02 22.87 -24.17
C SER A 799 18.28 23.92 -25.00
N VAL A 800 18.31 25.17 -24.55
CA VAL A 800 17.68 26.29 -25.23
C VAL A 800 18.74 27.25 -25.73
N THR A 801 18.64 27.64 -27.00
CA THR A 801 19.52 28.63 -27.62
C THR A 801 18.71 29.75 -28.29
N LEU A 802 19.41 30.72 -28.89
CA LEU A 802 18.82 31.79 -29.68
C LEU A 802 18.29 31.25 -31.01
N ALA A 803 17.11 31.71 -31.43
CA ALA A 803 16.58 31.37 -32.75
C ALA A 803 17.54 31.87 -33.86
N GLY A 804 18.10 30.93 -34.65
CA GLY A 804 19.12 31.21 -35.65
C GLY A 804 20.52 30.68 -35.31
N ASP A 805 20.77 30.29 -34.05
CA ASP A 805 21.96 29.51 -33.66
C ASP A 805 21.68 28.02 -33.94
N TYR A 806 21.83 27.65 -35.21
CA TYR A 806 21.47 26.32 -35.69
C TYR A 806 22.50 25.25 -35.35
N ASN A 807 23.74 25.64 -35.05
CA ASN A 807 24.77 24.70 -34.61
C ASN A 807 24.77 24.53 -33.06
N GLY A 808 24.15 25.47 -32.35
CA GLY A 808 23.93 25.40 -30.91
C GLY A 808 25.15 25.76 -30.06
N ASP A 809 26.11 26.50 -30.60
CA ASP A 809 27.33 26.92 -29.88
C ASP A 809 27.16 28.22 -29.08
N GLY A 810 25.95 28.81 -29.11
CA GLY A 810 25.58 30.02 -28.39
C GLY A 810 25.89 31.30 -29.15
N ALA A 811 26.29 31.25 -30.42
CA ALA A 811 26.48 32.41 -31.29
C ALA A 811 25.75 32.24 -32.62
N ILE A 812 25.18 33.34 -33.14
CA ILE A 812 24.58 33.36 -34.49
C ILE A 812 25.61 33.91 -35.47
N ASP A 813 26.32 33.03 -36.16
CA ASP A 813 27.40 33.39 -37.05
C ASP A 813 27.39 32.64 -38.41
N ALA A 814 28.54 32.64 -39.11
CA ALA A 814 28.62 32.04 -40.44
C ALA A 814 28.59 30.50 -40.41
N ALA A 815 28.85 29.86 -39.27
CA ALA A 815 28.76 28.42 -39.10
C ALA A 815 27.30 27.94 -39.17
N ASP A 816 26.35 28.67 -38.59
CA ASP A 816 24.92 28.32 -38.61
C ASP A 816 24.34 28.29 -40.02
N TYR A 817 24.84 29.17 -40.89
CA TYR A 817 24.44 29.19 -42.29
C TYR A 817 24.70 27.84 -42.98
N THR A 818 25.79 27.15 -42.61
CA THR A 818 26.10 25.84 -43.19
C THR A 818 25.12 24.77 -42.70
N VAL A 819 24.74 24.80 -41.42
CA VAL A 819 23.72 23.90 -40.85
C VAL A 819 22.38 24.10 -41.55
N TRP A 820 21.91 25.34 -41.69
CA TRP A 820 20.68 25.64 -42.42
C TRP A 820 20.75 25.18 -43.88
N ARG A 821 21.87 25.44 -44.56
CA ARG A 821 22.03 25.09 -45.97
C ARG A 821 21.95 23.59 -46.18
N ASP A 822 22.56 22.81 -45.28
CA ASP A 822 22.58 21.35 -45.34
C ASP A 822 21.21 20.75 -44.99
N ALA A 823 20.43 21.44 -44.15
CA ALA A 823 19.08 21.02 -43.74
C ALA A 823 17.95 21.54 -44.65
N LEU A 824 18.23 22.37 -45.67
CA LEU A 824 17.21 23.02 -46.50
C LEU A 824 16.23 22.01 -47.15
N GLY A 825 14.95 22.16 -46.84
CA GLY A 825 13.85 21.30 -47.30
C GLY A 825 13.58 20.08 -46.42
N SER A 826 14.29 19.92 -45.30
CA SER A 826 14.00 18.88 -44.30
C SER A 826 12.82 19.27 -43.42
N ALA A 827 12.10 18.26 -42.91
CA ALA A 827 11.10 18.43 -41.87
C ALA A 827 11.72 18.09 -40.52
N VAL A 828 11.40 18.89 -39.50
CA VAL A 828 11.94 18.79 -38.14
C VAL A 828 10.83 19.05 -37.12
N THR A 829 11.08 18.75 -35.85
CA THR A 829 10.22 19.25 -34.77
C THR A 829 10.28 20.78 -34.76
N ALA A 830 9.14 21.46 -34.62
CA ALA A 830 9.06 22.91 -34.59
C ALA A 830 10.09 23.52 -33.62
N PHE A 831 10.81 24.55 -34.07
CA PHE A 831 11.88 25.21 -33.30
C PHE A 831 13.07 24.32 -32.94
N THR A 832 13.38 23.29 -33.73
CA THR A 832 14.60 22.46 -33.57
C THR A 832 15.41 22.46 -34.86
N GLY A 833 16.69 22.04 -34.79
CA GLY A 833 17.56 21.99 -35.96
C GLY A 833 17.73 23.36 -36.61
N ALA A 834 17.45 23.48 -37.91
CA ALA A 834 17.53 24.76 -38.63
C ALA A 834 16.18 25.44 -38.89
N ASP A 835 15.13 25.03 -38.17
CA ASP A 835 13.79 25.65 -38.20
C ASP A 835 13.72 26.78 -37.16
N GLY A 836 13.99 28.01 -37.61
CA GLY A 836 14.04 29.20 -36.77
C GLY A 836 12.69 29.91 -36.63
N ASP A 837 11.72 29.66 -37.51
CA ASP A 837 10.39 30.25 -37.42
C ASP A 837 9.33 29.32 -36.80
N GLY A 838 9.66 28.04 -36.66
CA GLY A 838 8.87 27.04 -35.95
C GLY A 838 7.77 26.41 -36.78
N ASP A 839 7.79 26.51 -38.11
CA ASP A 839 6.77 25.92 -38.98
C ASP A 839 6.97 24.40 -39.23
N GLY A 840 8.09 23.84 -38.75
CA GLY A 840 8.45 22.44 -38.86
C GLY A 840 9.14 22.05 -40.17
N ILE A 841 9.44 23.01 -41.06
CA ILE A 841 10.13 22.77 -42.33
C ILE A 841 11.24 23.81 -42.53
N VAL A 842 12.47 23.33 -42.76
CA VAL A 842 13.59 24.23 -43.02
C VAL A 842 13.48 24.84 -44.43
N THR A 843 13.20 26.14 -44.51
CA THR A 843 12.99 26.91 -45.74
C THR A 843 13.81 28.20 -45.79
N ALA A 844 13.50 29.08 -46.76
CA ALA A 844 14.11 30.41 -46.84
C ALA A 844 13.60 31.37 -45.75
N ALA A 845 12.49 31.05 -45.08
CA ALA A 845 11.99 31.85 -43.96
C ALA A 845 12.93 31.74 -42.75
N ASP A 846 13.49 30.55 -42.49
CA ASP A 846 14.49 30.31 -41.45
C ASP A 846 15.78 31.08 -41.70
N LEU A 847 16.25 31.12 -42.95
CA LEU A 847 17.39 31.96 -43.33
C LEU A 847 17.13 33.43 -42.99
N ALA A 848 15.88 33.90 -43.12
CA ALA A 848 15.54 35.26 -42.74
C ALA A 848 15.66 35.47 -41.22
N VAL A 849 15.25 34.49 -40.41
CA VAL A 849 15.45 34.48 -38.95
C VAL A 849 16.93 34.62 -38.62
N TRP A 850 17.79 33.71 -39.12
CA TRP A 850 19.24 33.78 -38.94
C TRP A 850 19.82 35.15 -39.36
N SER A 851 19.47 35.63 -40.56
CA SER A 851 20.04 36.87 -41.10
C SER A 851 19.65 38.11 -40.28
N SER A 852 18.47 38.10 -39.66
CA SER A 852 17.97 39.21 -38.85
C SER A 852 18.66 39.31 -37.49
N ARG A 853 19.27 38.22 -37.01
CA ARG A 853 19.89 38.06 -35.70
C ARG A 853 21.41 37.83 -35.77
N TYR A 854 21.99 37.89 -36.96
CA TYR A 854 23.41 37.64 -37.19
C TYR A 854 24.29 38.53 -36.29
N GLY A 855 25.20 37.90 -35.54
CA GLY A 855 26.08 38.54 -34.57
C GLY A 855 25.53 38.58 -33.14
N GLU A 856 24.31 38.11 -32.88
CA GLU A 856 23.83 37.86 -31.52
C GLU A 856 24.57 36.67 -30.90
N SER A 857 24.74 36.70 -29.57
CA SER A 857 25.36 35.60 -28.82
C SER A 857 24.86 35.59 -27.37
N ILE A 858 24.83 34.39 -26.78
CA ILE A 858 24.49 34.22 -25.38
C ILE A 858 25.68 34.71 -24.54
N SER A 859 25.48 35.80 -23.80
CA SER A 859 26.47 36.25 -22.81
C SER A 859 26.41 35.34 -21.59
N MET A 860 27.28 34.32 -21.54
CA MET A 860 27.42 33.49 -20.34
C MET A 860 27.96 34.34 -19.18
N SER A 861 27.05 34.85 -18.34
CA SER A 861 27.43 35.26 -16.99
C SER A 861 27.57 33.99 -16.18
N ALA A 862 28.80 33.65 -15.76
CA ALA A 862 29.05 32.54 -14.87
C ALA A 862 28.34 32.79 -13.54
N THR A 863 27.12 32.28 -13.39
CA THR A 863 26.48 32.13 -12.09
C THR A 863 27.20 30.99 -11.37
N ALA A 864 27.79 31.30 -10.22
CA ALA A 864 28.40 30.28 -9.37
C ALA A 864 27.31 29.29 -8.96
N VAL A 865 27.33 28.10 -9.53
CA VAL A 865 26.53 26.96 -9.07
C VAL A 865 26.85 26.76 -7.59
N PRO A 866 25.88 26.86 -6.65
CA PRO A 866 26.13 26.47 -5.27
C PRO A 866 26.57 25.01 -5.27
N GLU A 867 27.78 24.74 -4.78
CA GLU A 867 28.29 23.38 -4.72
C GLU A 867 27.28 22.48 -3.99
N PRO A 868 26.97 21.27 -4.50
CA PRO A 868 26.08 20.36 -3.80
C PRO A 868 26.66 20.10 -2.41
N THR A 869 25.89 20.44 -1.38
CA THR A 869 26.19 20.26 0.05
C THR A 869 26.56 18.81 0.41
N ASN A 870 26.31 17.86 -0.50
CA ASN A 870 26.65 16.44 -0.41
C ASN A 870 28.18 16.18 -0.36
N LEU A 871 29.03 17.05 -0.93
CA LEU A 871 30.49 16.89 -0.84
C LEU A 871 31.05 17.24 0.55
N VAL A 872 30.37 18.14 1.29
CA VAL A 872 30.70 18.44 2.69
C VAL A 872 30.28 17.28 3.60
N ALA A 873 29.13 16.65 3.33
CA ALA A 873 28.69 15.45 4.05
C ALA A 873 29.64 14.25 3.81
N LEU A 874 30.11 14.04 2.58
CA LEU A 874 31.05 12.97 2.24
C LEU A 874 32.44 13.19 2.86
N SER A 875 32.91 14.44 2.91
CA SER A 875 34.19 14.78 3.55
C SER A 875 34.12 14.70 5.08
N LEU A 876 32.99 15.01 5.71
CA LEU A 876 32.76 14.78 7.16
C LEU A 876 32.66 13.29 7.52
N LEU A 877 32.07 12.45 6.64
CA LEU A 877 32.04 10.99 6.81
C LEU A 877 33.44 10.37 6.69
N LEU A 878 34.26 10.84 5.73
CA LEU A 878 35.65 10.39 5.57
C LEU A 878 36.55 10.80 6.75
N VAL A 879 36.33 11.97 7.34
CA VAL A 879 37.06 12.43 8.55
C VAL A 879 36.64 11.61 9.79
N ASN A 880 35.35 11.29 9.95
CA ASN A 880 34.87 10.42 11.04
C ASN A 880 35.34 8.96 10.89
N TYR A 881 35.43 8.45 9.66
CA TYR A 881 36.01 7.13 9.38
C TYR A 881 37.52 7.07 9.71
N GLN A 882 38.29 8.09 9.35
CA GLN A 882 39.72 8.21 9.71
C GLN A 882 39.95 8.30 11.23
N LEU A 883 39.07 9.00 11.96
CA LEU A 883 39.15 9.13 13.43
C LEU A 883 38.76 7.84 14.17
N SER A 884 37.81 7.07 13.65
CA SER A 884 37.38 5.78 14.22
C SER A 884 38.39 4.65 13.95
N VAL A 885 39.06 4.64 12.79
CA VAL A 885 40.19 3.74 12.50
C VAL A 885 41.40 4.07 13.37
N ARG A 886 41.71 5.35 13.61
CA ARG A 886 42.79 5.76 14.54
C ARG A 886 42.47 5.40 16.01
N ARG A 887 41.22 5.46 16.45
CA ARG A 887 40.81 5.01 17.80
C ARG A 887 40.92 3.49 17.99
N ARG A 888 40.60 2.69 16.97
CA ARG A 888 40.79 1.22 17.03
C ARG A 888 42.25 0.79 17.04
N SER A 889 43.15 1.54 16.40
CA SER A 889 44.60 1.24 16.40
C SER A 889 45.31 1.53 17.74
N ARG A 890 44.72 2.34 18.63
CA ARG A 890 45.32 2.68 19.95
C ARG A 890 44.90 1.76 21.09
N GLN A 891 43.89 0.90 20.91
CA GLN A 891 43.42 -0.01 21.97
C GLN A 891 44.06 -1.41 21.95
N THR A 892 44.85 -1.75 20.93
CA THR A 892 45.54 -3.05 20.80
C THR A 892 47.01 -3.06 21.27
N PHE A 893 47.52 -1.97 21.84
CA PHE A 893 48.91 -1.87 22.29
C PHE A 893 49.04 -1.49 23.78
N SER A 894 48.43 -2.27 24.67
CA SER A 894 48.77 -2.25 26.10
C SER A 894 48.27 -3.51 26.81
N ARG A 895 49.02 -4.61 26.68
CA ARG A 895 49.21 -5.64 27.72
C ARG A 895 50.28 -6.64 27.26
N SER A 896 51.53 -6.29 27.56
CA SER A 896 52.63 -7.23 27.68
C SER A 896 53.45 -6.77 28.88
N PHE A 897 53.54 -7.68 29.86
CA PHE A 897 54.19 -7.64 31.18
C PHE A 897 53.23 -7.68 32.36
#